data_AF-A0A3Q0IVK8-F1
#
_entry.id   AF-A0A3Q0IVK8-F1
#
_cell.length_a   1.000
_cell.length_b   1.000
_cell.length_c   1.000
_cell.angle_alpha   90.00
_cell.angle_beta   90.00
_cell.angle_gamma   90.00
#
_symmetry.space_group_name_H-M   'P 1'
#
loop_
_entity.id
_entity.type
_entity.pdbx_description
1 polymer ?
#
loop_
_entity_poly.entity_id
_entity_poly.type
_entity_poly.pdbx_seq_one_letter_code
_entity_poly.pdbx_strand_id
1 'polypeptide(L)'
;MVSIIKNQILKHLEKFAKNLSVENINLSTFKGEGELNSLELNEIVLTDLLELPTWMKMTSATVNKVKFKIPFTKIKSVPIEFNLDNVQIEVETCESIRSMSMDSGLSAYSQPSAYNAIRKIVDGITVNINSVTLKFISPAFVASVHILRVKVQSKSPTWKAVPLKETLLKNKAKTQVLIFKELTWDSVRIEARSTMDKSLPPLRLLTNQARCRITIKKRLSDSYVLGSRLALSLDDLLWVLTDSQLTAALHFLDSLSGLVQQANELSRRIKAKRKLEELPEYHAQLAQQQHSNSTATSQQPEDTKSAFHKHDVMETSYHFLCKKFDIHLSDDPGAGRSIHPDLTGGGAWQITLVSLRFDFYPYHLASTNRQHWWRYTDSTPHYQWLSEAQESFKSKLAHVMDRLQNSPRRAAVNNSATANATAPNTPTSEAPGKLFSSPVKEPFIRQLSKLMTTCAVIQIGDFTLFKVTTNKEQTAREFIRGDVRRENVPGGDVLLHAEFTYYYYPGDIKFPLPSPKFYVQLNPIQIIFDLITLLWLNAFTLNLHKNLMSTQAVTQATSSSEDTNKLMYFDVKIEAIMMKLILGPPQRTIYRVVPTTGQAPGHCTGCVAYHTTPYQELLWTKAKDIWCIKLEPVWAEFHTSSDPSPHTAVPFLDNFPLTIWAHTRPSPGDSTPRTGQTRLADIHAVAYVSNLISVQLNHYQVLFLLRLAEDISELVTFLSMDAQKN
;
A
#
# COMPACT_ATOMS: atom_id res chain seq x y z
N MET A 1 16.68 -44.87 -29.68
CA MET A 1 16.06 -44.42 -28.41
C MET A 1 16.41 -42.97 -28.08
N VAL A 2 17.70 -42.57 -28.07
CA VAL A 2 18.14 -41.17 -27.86
C VAL A 2 17.51 -40.19 -28.85
N SER A 3 17.50 -40.52 -30.15
CA SER A 3 16.88 -39.70 -31.21
C SER A 3 15.37 -39.50 -31.01
N ILE A 4 14.64 -40.52 -30.56
CA ILE A 4 13.21 -40.45 -30.28
C ILE A 4 12.94 -39.51 -29.10
N ILE A 5 13.73 -39.62 -28.03
CA ILE A 5 13.60 -38.75 -26.86
C ILE A 5 13.96 -37.30 -27.21
N LYS A 6 15.03 -37.08 -28.00
CA LYS A 6 15.38 -35.77 -28.53
C LYS A 6 14.24 -35.16 -29.34
N ASN A 7 13.62 -35.92 -30.24
CA ASN A 7 12.48 -35.43 -31.05
C ASN A 7 11.24 -35.13 -30.20
N GLN A 8 10.99 -35.89 -29.13
CA GLN A 8 9.88 -35.60 -28.21
C GLN A 8 10.13 -34.34 -27.36
N ILE A 9 11.36 -34.15 -26.88
CA ILE A 9 11.78 -32.93 -26.18
C ILE A 9 11.69 -31.73 -27.12
N LEU A 10 12.19 -31.88 -28.36
CA LEU A 10 12.12 -30.86 -29.40
C LEU A 10 10.67 -30.43 -29.65
N LYS A 11 9.76 -31.38 -29.93
CA LYS A 11 8.34 -31.11 -30.17
C LYS A 11 7.63 -30.39 -29.01
N HIS A 12 8.07 -30.64 -27.78
CA HIS A 12 7.54 -29.96 -26.60
C HIS A 12 8.14 -28.56 -26.41
N LEU A 13 9.43 -28.38 -26.70
CA LEU A 13 10.14 -27.12 -26.54
C LEU A 13 9.92 -26.14 -27.70
N GLU A 14 9.72 -26.61 -28.94
CA GLU A 14 9.39 -25.78 -30.12
C GLU A 14 8.12 -24.93 -29.91
N LYS A 15 7.26 -25.33 -28.96
CA LYS A 15 6.08 -24.54 -28.56
C LYS A 15 6.45 -23.30 -27.75
N PHE A 16 7.56 -23.34 -27.02
CA PHE A 16 8.01 -22.30 -26.09
C PHE A 16 9.32 -21.64 -26.53
N ALA A 17 9.99 -22.18 -27.53
CA ALA A 17 11.28 -21.74 -28.02
C ALA A 17 11.27 -21.63 -29.55
N LYS A 18 11.90 -20.58 -30.05
CA LYS A 18 12.11 -20.34 -31.48
C LYS A 18 13.42 -21.01 -31.91
N ASN A 19 13.51 -21.34 -33.20
CA ASN A 19 14.76 -21.73 -33.85
C ASN A 19 15.49 -22.91 -33.18
N LEU A 20 14.74 -23.80 -32.52
CA LEU A 20 15.30 -24.96 -31.85
C LEU A 20 15.60 -26.07 -32.86
N SER A 21 16.83 -26.56 -32.90
CA SER A 21 17.20 -27.73 -33.71
C SER A 21 17.61 -28.91 -32.81
N VAL A 22 17.66 -30.12 -33.38
CA VAL A 22 18.11 -31.33 -32.67
C VAL A 22 19.58 -31.21 -32.23
N GLU A 23 20.38 -30.40 -32.93
CA GLU A 23 21.80 -30.16 -32.64
C GLU A 23 22.00 -29.32 -31.38
N ASN A 24 21.05 -28.43 -31.06
CA ASN A 24 21.06 -27.67 -29.82
C ASN A 24 20.83 -28.54 -28.57
N ILE A 25 20.41 -29.80 -28.75
CA ILE A 25 20.08 -30.73 -27.66
C ILE A 25 21.18 -31.76 -27.47
N ASN A 26 21.98 -31.62 -26.42
CA ASN A 26 22.88 -32.66 -25.95
C ASN A 26 22.19 -33.50 -24.87
N LEU A 27 22.15 -34.83 -25.03
CA LEU A 27 21.39 -35.71 -24.14
C LEU A 27 22.20 -36.95 -23.78
N SER A 28 22.43 -37.17 -22.49
CA SER A 28 22.96 -38.41 -21.93
C SER A 28 21.81 -39.22 -21.31
N THR A 29 21.18 -40.06 -22.12
CA THR A 29 19.97 -40.82 -21.71
C THR A 29 20.20 -41.75 -20.52
N PHE A 30 21.36 -42.38 -20.42
CA PHE A 30 21.69 -43.29 -19.31
C PHE A 30 21.87 -42.56 -17.97
N LYS A 31 22.36 -41.32 -17.99
CA LYS A 31 22.53 -40.49 -16.79
C LYS A 31 21.30 -39.63 -16.49
N GLY A 32 20.37 -39.54 -17.43
CA GLY A 32 19.20 -38.65 -17.34
C GLY A 32 19.57 -37.18 -17.34
N GLU A 33 20.70 -36.83 -17.95
CA GLU A 33 21.23 -35.47 -18.01
C GLU A 33 21.17 -34.95 -19.45
N GLY A 34 20.88 -33.67 -19.61
CA GLY A 34 20.92 -33.02 -20.91
C GLY A 34 21.26 -31.55 -20.81
N GLU A 35 21.66 -30.99 -21.94
CA GLU A 35 22.10 -29.61 -22.08
C GLU A 35 21.51 -29.00 -23.35
N LEU A 36 21.00 -27.77 -23.23
CA LEU A 36 20.52 -26.93 -24.31
C LEU A 36 21.33 -25.64 -24.30
N ASN A 37 21.78 -25.19 -25.47
CA ASN A 37 22.53 -23.95 -25.61
C ASN A 37 21.79 -22.97 -26.52
N SER A 38 21.90 -21.68 -26.20
CA SER A 38 21.36 -20.54 -26.95
C SER A 38 19.86 -20.66 -27.26
N LEU A 39 19.06 -20.83 -26.21
CA LEU A 39 17.62 -20.95 -26.30
C LEU A 39 16.98 -19.57 -26.46
N GLU A 40 16.32 -19.33 -27.59
CA GLU A 40 15.46 -18.16 -27.79
C GLU A 40 14.01 -18.56 -27.48
N LEU A 41 13.34 -17.83 -26.59
CA LEU A 41 11.99 -18.15 -26.13
C LEU A 41 10.92 -17.41 -26.93
N ASN A 42 9.75 -18.02 -27.08
CA ASN A 42 8.63 -17.40 -27.78
C ASN A 42 7.92 -16.39 -26.86
N GLU A 43 8.04 -15.11 -27.16
CA GLU A 43 7.61 -14.02 -26.29
C GLU A 43 6.09 -13.89 -26.23
N ILE A 44 5.39 -14.18 -27.34
CA ILE A 44 3.93 -14.16 -27.39
C ILE A 44 3.38 -15.24 -26.46
N VAL A 45 3.91 -16.46 -26.58
CA VAL A 45 3.49 -17.60 -25.75
C VAL A 45 3.82 -17.35 -24.28
N LEU A 46 4.99 -16.82 -23.97
CA LEU A 46 5.39 -16.51 -22.60
C LEU A 46 4.62 -15.35 -21.98
N THR A 47 4.30 -14.31 -22.75
CA THR A 47 3.51 -13.17 -22.29
C THR A 47 2.14 -13.62 -21.80
N ASP A 48 1.49 -14.52 -22.54
CA ASP A 48 0.19 -15.10 -22.16
C ASP A 48 0.33 -16.12 -21.02
N LEU A 49 1.32 -17.03 -21.07
CA LEU A 49 1.48 -18.10 -20.07
C LEU A 49 1.88 -17.58 -18.68
N LEU A 50 2.72 -16.53 -18.63
CA LEU A 50 3.12 -15.88 -17.38
C LEU A 50 2.05 -14.93 -16.83
N GLU A 51 0.93 -14.75 -17.56
CA GLU A 51 -0.12 -13.78 -17.24
C GLU A 51 0.47 -12.39 -16.94
N LEU A 52 1.41 -11.93 -17.77
CA LEU A 52 2.03 -10.62 -17.57
C LEU A 52 0.94 -9.54 -17.52
N PRO A 53 1.11 -8.48 -16.69
CA PRO A 53 0.14 -7.41 -16.61
C PRO A 53 -0.23 -6.88 -17.99
N THR A 54 -1.49 -6.51 -18.19
CA THR A 54 -2.01 -6.10 -19.51
C THR A 54 -1.37 -4.81 -20.05
N TRP A 55 -0.73 -4.02 -19.19
CA TRP A 55 0.05 -2.83 -19.57
C TRP A 55 1.49 -3.16 -20.01
N MET A 56 1.88 -4.44 -20.03
CA MET A 56 3.25 -4.90 -20.26
C MET A 56 3.29 -6.06 -21.25
N LYS A 57 4.30 -6.12 -22.10
CA LYS A 57 4.57 -7.27 -22.99
C LYS A 57 6.05 -7.64 -22.99
N MET A 58 6.35 -8.90 -23.31
CA MET A 58 7.71 -9.38 -23.50
C MET A 58 8.15 -9.16 -24.95
N THR A 59 9.35 -8.59 -25.14
CA THR A 59 9.92 -8.29 -26.47
C THR A 59 11.02 -9.25 -26.86
N SER A 60 11.76 -9.76 -25.89
CA SER A 60 12.81 -10.76 -26.09
C SER A 60 12.99 -11.58 -24.83
N ALA A 61 13.28 -12.87 -24.97
CA ALA A 61 13.73 -13.69 -23.87
C ALA A 61 14.70 -14.76 -24.37
N THR A 62 15.92 -14.76 -23.83
CA THR A 62 16.98 -15.69 -24.23
C THR A 62 17.61 -16.36 -23.01
N VAL A 63 18.05 -17.61 -23.19
CA VAL A 63 18.79 -18.35 -22.19
C VAL A 63 20.03 -18.93 -22.84
N ASN A 64 21.20 -18.52 -22.35
CA ASN A 64 22.47 -18.96 -22.94
C ASN A 64 22.67 -20.47 -22.81
N LYS A 65 22.40 -21.01 -21.61
CA LYS A 65 22.68 -22.40 -21.30
C LYS A 65 21.67 -22.96 -20.30
N VAL A 66 21.09 -24.11 -20.61
CA VAL A 66 20.18 -24.86 -19.75
C VAL A 66 20.69 -26.28 -19.59
N LYS A 67 21.07 -26.65 -18.38
CA LYS A 67 21.34 -28.05 -18.02
C LYS A 67 20.15 -28.61 -17.26
N PHE A 68 19.69 -29.79 -17.61
CA PHE A 68 18.61 -30.45 -16.89
C PHE A 68 19.02 -31.86 -16.44
N LYS A 69 18.47 -32.27 -15.30
CA LYS A 69 18.69 -33.60 -14.72
C LYS A 69 17.36 -34.21 -14.31
N ILE A 70 17.06 -35.38 -14.86
CA ILE A 70 15.83 -36.13 -14.65
C ILE A 70 16.16 -37.44 -13.93
N PRO A 71 15.77 -37.58 -12.64
CA PRO A 71 16.02 -38.79 -11.88
C PRO A 71 14.98 -39.88 -12.22
N PHE A 72 15.07 -40.53 -13.39
CA PHE A 72 14.06 -41.48 -13.89
C PHE A 72 13.62 -42.54 -12.87
N THR A 73 14.57 -43.14 -12.13
CA THR A 73 14.29 -44.19 -11.13
C THR A 73 13.65 -43.66 -9.84
N LYS A 74 13.77 -42.35 -9.56
CA LYS A 74 13.31 -41.71 -8.32
C LYS A 74 12.40 -40.49 -8.59
N ILE A 75 11.75 -40.42 -9.76
CA ILE A 75 11.00 -39.23 -10.21
C ILE A 75 9.83 -38.82 -9.30
N LYS A 76 9.33 -39.75 -8.46
CA LYS A 76 8.26 -39.50 -7.47
C LYS A 76 8.77 -38.93 -6.15
N SER A 77 10.07 -38.98 -5.88
CA SER A 77 10.68 -38.56 -4.62
C SER A 77 11.73 -37.47 -4.79
N VAL A 78 12.46 -37.46 -5.90
CA VAL A 78 13.52 -36.50 -6.22
C VAL A 78 13.05 -35.57 -7.35
N PRO A 79 13.21 -34.24 -7.22
CA PRO A 79 12.79 -33.28 -8.23
C PRO A 79 13.62 -33.39 -9.51
N ILE A 80 12.99 -33.02 -10.63
CA ILE A 80 13.72 -32.66 -11.84
C ILE A 80 14.41 -31.32 -11.58
N GLU A 81 15.69 -31.23 -11.91
CA GLU A 81 16.49 -30.03 -11.72
C GLU A 81 16.81 -29.38 -13.06
N PHE A 82 16.51 -28.08 -13.19
CA PHE A 82 16.98 -27.23 -14.27
C PHE A 82 18.00 -26.23 -13.72
N ASN A 83 19.13 -26.10 -14.39
CA ASN A 83 20.20 -25.16 -14.08
C ASN A 83 20.40 -24.27 -15.31
N LEU A 84 20.00 -23.01 -15.20
CA LEU A 84 20.13 -22.00 -16.22
C LEU A 84 21.33 -21.10 -15.85
N ASP A 85 22.17 -20.75 -16.81
CA ASP A 85 23.33 -19.89 -16.52
C ASP A 85 22.94 -18.41 -16.59
N ASN A 86 22.78 -17.87 -17.80
CA ASN A 86 22.40 -16.48 -18.03
C ASN A 86 21.03 -16.41 -18.72
N VAL A 87 20.06 -15.80 -18.08
CA VAL A 87 18.70 -15.54 -18.60
C VAL A 87 18.56 -14.05 -18.84
N GLN A 88 18.27 -13.66 -20.07
CA GLN A 88 18.04 -12.27 -20.45
C GLN A 88 16.60 -12.11 -20.89
N ILE A 89 15.91 -11.14 -20.31
CA ILE A 89 14.51 -10.86 -20.59
C ILE A 89 14.38 -9.38 -20.89
N GLU A 90 13.75 -9.04 -21.98
CA GLU A 90 13.37 -7.67 -22.32
C GLU A 90 11.85 -7.55 -22.37
N VAL A 91 11.35 -6.50 -21.73
CA VAL A 91 9.93 -6.23 -21.55
C VAL A 91 9.67 -4.75 -21.77
N GLU A 92 8.51 -4.43 -22.34
CA GLU A 92 8.12 -3.05 -22.64
C GLU A 92 6.71 -2.72 -22.17
N THR A 93 6.47 -1.46 -21.82
CA THR A 93 5.14 -0.93 -21.56
C THR A 93 4.34 -0.80 -22.86
N CYS A 94 3.07 -1.17 -22.83
CA CYS A 94 2.17 -1.00 -23.96
C CYS A 94 1.56 0.42 -23.97
N GLU A 95 1.37 0.99 -25.17
CA GLU A 95 0.69 2.29 -25.34
C GLU A 95 -0.81 2.22 -25.00
N SER A 96 -1.43 1.07 -25.27
CA SER A 96 -2.80 0.75 -24.86
C SER A 96 -2.83 -0.58 -24.11
N ILE A 97 -3.79 -0.72 -23.19
CA ILE A 97 -3.93 -1.93 -22.37
C ILE A 97 -4.26 -3.11 -23.30
N ARG A 98 -3.44 -4.17 -23.24
CA ARG A 98 -3.72 -5.40 -23.98
C ARG A 98 -5.05 -6.00 -23.51
N SER A 99 -5.84 -6.54 -24.44
CA SER A 99 -6.96 -7.39 -24.06
C SER A 99 -6.43 -8.54 -23.21
N MET A 100 -7.10 -8.85 -22.10
CA MET A 100 -6.80 -10.09 -21.40
C MET A 100 -7.16 -11.22 -22.37
N SER A 101 -6.13 -11.93 -22.83
CA SER A 101 -6.18 -13.14 -23.65
C SER A 101 -7.05 -14.21 -22.98
N MET A 102 -8.38 -14.08 -23.09
CA MET A 102 -9.32 -15.16 -22.82
C MET A 102 -9.65 -15.94 -24.11
N ASP A 103 -9.42 -15.32 -25.27
CA ASP A 103 -9.79 -15.85 -26.60
C ASP A 103 -8.60 -16.27 -27.48
N SER A 104 -7.35 -16.00 -27.09
CA SER A 104 -6.21 -16.62 -27.77
C SER A 104 -6.16 -18.09 -27.34
N GLY A 105 -6.31 -19.03 -28.28
CA GLY A 105 -6.42 -20.48 -28.05
C GLY A 105 -5.24 -21.18 -27.32
N LEU A 106 -4.42 -20.44 -26.55
CA LEU A 106 -3.40 -20.94 -25.64
C LEU A 106 -3.98 -21.59 -24.36
N SER A 107 -5.28 -21.45 -24.10
CA SER A 107 -6.01 -22.30 -23.13
C SER A 107 -5.85 -23.80 -23.42
N ALA A 108 -5.45 -24.17 -24.65
CA ALA A 108 -5.07 -25.52 -25.04
C ALA A 108 -3.76 -26.03 -24.38
N TYR A 109 -2.88 -25.17 -23.88
CA TYR A 109 -1.67 -25.58 -23.15
C TYR A 109 -1.93 -25.80 -21.65
N SER A 110 -2.95 -25.13 -21.11
CA SER A 110 -3.45 -25.28 -19.75
C SER A 110 -4.74 -26.11 -19.72
N GLN A 111 -4.81 -27.22 -20.47
CA GLN A 111 -5.99 -28.09 -20.47
C GLN A 111 -6.39 -28.42 -19.02
N PRO A 112 -7.60 -27.99 -18.57
CA PRO A 112 -8.07 -28.28 -17.23
C PRO A 112 -8.16 -29.79 -17.09
N SER A 113 -7.25 -30.31 -16.28
CA SER A 113 -7.00 -31.74 -16.14
C SER A 113 -6.85 -32.04 -14.67
N ALA A 114 -7.38 -33.18 -14.28
CA ALA A 114 -7.28 -33.65 -12.91
C ALA A 114 -5.82 -33.64 -12.43
N TYR A 115 -5.65 -33.26 -11.17
CA TYR A 115 -4.35 -33.13 -10.55
C TYR A 115 -3.69 -34.50 -10.34
N ASN A 116 -2.98 -34.94 -11.38
CA ASN A 116 -2.40 -36.28 -11.50
C ASN A 116 -0.91 -36.31 -11.12
N ALA A 117 -0.30 -37.50 -11.15
CA ALA A 117 1.11 -37.69 -10.80
C ALA A 117 2.07 -36.79 -11.63
N ILE A 118 1.75 -36.54 -12.91
CA ILE A 118 2.54 -35.67 -13.79
C ILE A 118 2.51 -34.22 -13.28
N ARG A 119 1.33 -33.69 -12.92
CA ARG A 119 1.19 -32.33 -12.36
C ARG A 119 1.98 -32.18 -11.07
N LYS A 120 1.99 -33.22 -10.23
CA LYS A 120 2.82 -33.26 -9.02
C LYS A 120 4.33 -33.21 -9.35
N ILE A 121 4.77 -33.88 -10.40
CA ILE A 121 6.18 -33.83 -10.84
C ILE A 121 6.53 -32.43 -11.36
N VAL A 122 5.66 -31.83 -12.18
CA VAL A 122 5.84 -30.47 -12.71
C VAL A 122 5.88 -29.43 -11.58
N ASP A 123 4.93 -29.49 -10.66
CA ASP A 123 4.94 -28.65 -9.45
C ASP A 123 6.12 -28.98 -8.52
N GLY A 124 6.81 -30.10 -8.70
CA GLY A 124 8.00 -30.52 -7.97
C GLY A 124 9.32 -30.01 -8.57
N ILE A 125 9.32 -29.44 -9.78
CA ILE A 125 10.53 -29.00 -10.47
C ILE A 125 11.31 -27.98 -9.63
N THR A 126 12.62 -28.16 -9.59
CA THR A 126 13.59 -27.24 -9.01
C THR A 126 14.33 -26.51 -10.13
N VAL A 127 14.45 -25.18 -10.02
CA VAL A 127 15.10 -24.33 -11.01
C VAL A 127 16.18 -23.51 -10.32
N ASN A 128 17.41 -23.58 -10.79
CA ASN A 128 18.52 -22.74 -10.38
C ASN A 128 18.91 -21.86 -11.56
N ILE A 129 19.16 -20.58 -11.32
CA ILE A 129 19.59 -19.62 -12.33
C ILE A 129 20.78 -18.84 -11.78
N ASN A 130 21.90 -18.84 -12.48
CA ASN A 130 23.10 -18.14 -12.04
C ASN A 130 22.92 -16.61 -12.13
N SER A 131 22.40 -16.12 -13.26
CA SER A 131 22.14 -14.71 -13.51
C SER A 131 20.85 -14.50 -14.29
N VAL A 132 20.00 -13.57 -13.83
CA VAL A 132 18.84 -13.06 -14.55
C VAL A 132 19.02 -11.57 -14.79
N THR A 133 18.97 -11.15 -16.05
CA THR A 133 18.94 -9.75 -16.44
C THR A 133 17.60 -9.43 -17.08
N LEU A 134 16.79 -8.63 -16.41
CA LEU A 134 15.54 -8.10 -16.93
C LEU A 134 15.74 -6.65 -17.34
N LYS A 135 15.47 -6.30 -18.59
CA LYS A 135 15.47 -4.93 -19.10
C LYS A 135 14.04 -4.50 -19.36
N PHE A 136 13.61 -3.49 -18.63
CA PHE A 136 12.29 -2.89 -18.73
C PHE A 136 12.38 -1.57 -19.48
N ILE A 137 11.56 -1.42 -20.52
CA ILE A 137 11.56 -0.26 -21.41
C ILE A 137 10.19 0.41 -21.32
N SER A 138 10.19 1.71 -21.04
CA SER A 138 9.01 2.56 -21.17
C SER A 138 9.35 3.82 -21.96
N PRO A 139 8.34 4.56 -22.46
CA PRO A 139 8.57 5.85 -23.11
C PRO A 139 9.33 6.85 -22.23
N ALA A 140 9.13 6.79 -20.90
CA ALA A 140 9.70 7.74 -19.95
C ALA A 140 11.05 7.31 -19.34
N PHE A 141 11.33 6.00 -19.27
CA PHE A 141 12.55 5.49 -18.66
C PHE A 141 12.93 4.08 -19.13
N VAL A 142 14.19 3.71 -18.93
CA VAL A 142 14.67 2.33 -19.03
C VAL A 142 15.15 1.89 -17.66
N ALA A 143 14.65 0.75 -17.20
CA ALA A 143 15.11 0.11 -15.97
C ALA A 143 15.77 -1.24 -16.27
N SER A 144 16.77 -1.62 -15.50
CA SER A 144 17.39 -2.94 -15.54
C SER A 144 17.36 -3.56 -14.15
N VAL A 145 16.99 -4.83 -14.07
CA VAL A 145 17.00 -5.63 -12.84
C VAL A 145 17.93 -6.80 -13.07
N HIS A 146 19.01 -6.85 -12.30
CA HIS A 146 19.99 -7.92 -12.33
C HIS A 146 19.89 -8.72 -11.03
N ILE A 147 19.54 -9.99 -11.14
CA ILE A 147 19.36 -10.91 -10.01
C ILE A 147 20.40 -12.03 -10.10
N LEU A 148 21.12 -12.27 -9.00
CA LEU A 148 22.14 -13.32 -8.92
C LEU A 148 21.68 -14.52 -8.09
N ARG A 149 22.06 -15.72 -8.56
CA ARG A 149 21.90 -17.01 -7.87
C ARG A 149 20.46 -17.28 -7.43
N VAL A 150 19.54 -17.18 -8.39
CA VAL A 150 18.12 -17.50 -8.17
C VAL A 150 17.94 -19.00 -7.98
N LYS A 151 17.17 -19.41 -6.98
CA LYS A 151 16.79 -20.80 -6.75
C LYS A 151 15.32 -20.89 -6.40
N VAL A 152 14.59 -21.73 -7.14
CA VAL A 152 13.17 -22.04 -6.93
C VAL A 152 13.04 -23.53 -6.61
N GLN A 153 12.48 -23.86 -5.46
CA GLN A 153 12.37 -25.24 -4.99
C GLN A 153 11.05 -25.49 -4.26
N SER A 154 10.57 -26.73 -4.30
CA SER A 154 9.41 -27.15 -3.51
C SER A 154 9.82 -27.50 -2.08
N LYS A 155 9.02 -27.11 -1.09
CA LYS A 155 9.30 -27.28 0.34
C LYS A 155 8.15 -27.97 1.07
N SER A 156 8.41 -28.40 2.30
CA SER A 156 7.34 -28.82 3.22
C SER A 156 6.45 -27.62 3.63
N PRO A 157 5.27 -27.87 4.24
CA PRO A 157 4.45 -26.82 4.86
C PRO A 157 5.17 -26.01 5.95
N THR A 158 6.23 -26.58 6.51
CA THR A 158 7.12 -25.97 7.51
C THR A 158 8.39 -25.37 6.91
N TRP A 159 8.45 -25.25 5.58
CA TRP A 159 9.56 -24.64 4.83
C TRP A 159 10.91 -25.39 4.93
N LYS A 160 10.86 -26.71 5.12
CA LYS A 160 12.04 -27.59 5.15
C LYS A 160 12.22 -28.31 3.81
N ALA A 161 13.46 -28.62 3.46
CA ALA A 161 13.76 -29.48 2.31
C ALA A 161 13.39 -30.92 2.64
N VAL A 162 12.46 -31.49 1.87
CA VAL A 162 11.91 -32.84 2.08
C VAL A 162 11.67 -33.51 0.73
N PRO A 163 11.52 -34.85 0.65
CA PRO A 163 11.15 -35.53 -0.58
C PRO A 163 9.83 -35.00 -1.16
N LEU A 164 9.67 -35.04 -2.48
CA LEU A 164 8.50 -34.51 -3.20
C LEU A 164 7.13 -35.04 -2.73
N LYS A 165 7.10 -36.16 -1.99
CA LYS A 165 5.84 -36.68 -1.45
C LYS A 165 5.28 -35.83 -0.32
N GLU A 166 6.14 -35.15 0.42
CA GLU A 166 5.84 -34.38 1.63
C GLU A 166 5.78 -32.86 1.38
N THR A 167 6.03 -32.42 0.14
CA THR A 167 5.97 -31.00 -0.25
C THR A 167 4.55 -30.51 -0.57
N LEU A 168 3.53 -31.35 -0.37
CA LEU A 168 2.13 -31.09 -0.74
C LEU A 168 1.19 -31.53 0.38
N LEU A 169 0.12 -30.76 0.60
CA LEU A 169 -0.99 -31.17 1.47
C LEU A 169 -2.25 -31.32 0.63
N LYS A 170 -2.86 -32.51 0.62
CA LYS A 170 -4.10 -32.76 -0.10
C LYS A 170 -5.27 -32.85 0.88
N ASN A 171 -6.37 -32.18 0.56
CA ASN A 171 -7.65 -32.35 1.22
C ASN A 171 -8.62 -33.03 0.24
N LYS A 172 -8.89 -34.31 0.47
CA LYS A 172 -9.77 -35.10 -0.40
C LYS A 172 -11.23 -34.64 -0.31
N ALA A 173 -11.71 -34.26 0.88
CA ALA A 173 -13.09 -33.85 1.10
C ALA A 173 -13.43 -32.54 0.36
N LYS A 174 -12.53 -31.55 0.41
CA LYS A 174 -12.68 -30.28 -0.30
C LYS A 174 -12.18 -30.31 -1.75
N THR A 175 -11.72 -31.47 -2.23
CA THR A 175 -11.06 -31.64 -3.54
C THR A 175 -9.96 -30.60 -3.82
N GLN A 176 -9.09 -30.34 -2.84
CA GLN A 176 -8.09 -29.26 -2.87
C GLN A 176 -6.67 -29.75 -2.55
N VAL A 177 -5.66 -29.01 -3.01
CA VAL A 177 -4.25 -29.24 -2.70
C VAL A 177 -3.50 -27.94 -2.45
N LEU A 178 -2.60 -27.95 -1.46
CA LEU A 178 -1.65 -26.88 -1.18
C LEU A 178 -0.26 -27.28 -1.65
N ILE A 179 0.42 -26.34 -2.31
CA ILE A 179 1.78 -26.45 -2.83
C ILE A 179 2.62 -25.35 -2.19
N PHE A 180 3.84 -25.67 -1.76
CA PHE A 180 4.75 -24.74 -1.11
C PHE A 180 6.02 -24.59 -1.96
N LYS A 181 6.29 -23.37 -2.42
CA LYS A 181 7.45 -23.00 -3.23
C LYS A 181 8.27 -21.94 -2.51
N GLU A 182 9.58 -22.15 -2.46
CA GLU A 182 10.54 -21.18 -1.94
C GLU A 182 11.43 -20.71 -3.08
N LEU A 183 11.44 -19.40 -3.29
CA LEU A 183 12.29 -18.67 -4.21
C LEU A 183 13.33 -17.90 -3.38
N THR A 184 14.61 -18.08 -3.65
CA THR A 184 15.71 -17.35 -3.00
C THR A 184 16.66 -16.77 -4.03
N TRP A 185 17.29 -15.66 -3.72
CA TRP A 185 18.36 -15.06 -4.51
C TRP A 185 19.36 -14.38 -3.59
N ASP A 186 20.58 -14.15 -4.07
CA ASP A 186 21.66 -13.64 -3.23
C ASP A 186 21.82 -12.11 -3.30
N SER A 187 21.54 -11.52 -4.46
CA SER A 187 21.54 -10.06 -4.59
C SER A 187 20.65 -9.63 -5.76
N VAL A 188 20.01 -8.47 -5.61
CA VAL A 188 19.32 -7.78 -6.71
C VAL A 188 19.90 -6.39 -6.86
N ARG A 189 20.20 -6.01 -8.09
CA ARG A 189 20.51 -4.64 -8.47
C ARG A 189 19.44 -4.13 -9.41
N ILE A 190 18.80 -3.04 -9.03
CA ILE A 190 17.85 -2.31 -9.88
C ILE A 190 18.52 -1.01 -10.26
N GLU A 191 18.60 -0.73 -11.56
CA GLU A 191 19.03 0.56 -12.07
C GLU A 191 17.92 1.15 -12.95
N ALA A 192 17.64 2.44 -12.82
CA ALA A 192 16.67 3.13 -13.68
C ALA A 192 17.25 4.45 -14.18
N ARG A 193 16.98 4.77 -15.45
CA ARG A 193 17.46 5.99 -16.11
C ARG A 193 16.36 6.57 -16.99
N SER A 194 16.27 7.89 -17.04
CA SER A 194 15.32 8.59 -17.92
C SER A 194 15.72 8.38 -19.39
N THR A 195 14.73 8.20 -20.26
CA THR A 195 14.91 8.17 -21.73
C THR A 195 14.90 9.59 -22.31
N MET A 196 14.16 10.50 -21.68
CA MET A 196 13.95 11.87 -22.12
C MET A 196 15.12 12.76 -21.77
N ASP A 197 15.64 12.62 -20.54
CA ASP A 197 16.74 13.42 -20.03
C ASP A 197 17.91 12.54 -19.60
N LYS A 198 18.92 12.46 -20.48
CA LYS A 198 20.14 11.69 -20.22
C LYS A 198 21.07 12.38 -19.22
N SER A 199 20.80 13.62 -18.84
CA SER A 199 21.57 14.35 -17.83
C SER A 199 21.16 13.99 -16.41
N LEU A 200 19.96 13.41 -16.22
CA LEU A 200 19.49 12.96 -14.91
C LEU A 200 20.34 11.78 -14.39
N PRO A 201 20.73 11.81 -13.11
CA PRO A 201 21.51 10.74 -12.52
C PRO A 201 20.70 9.42 -12.50
N PRO A 202 21.34 8.27 -12.75
CA PRO A 202 20.65 6.99 -12.69
C PRO A 202 20.28 6.65 -11.25
N LEU A 203 19.07 6.13 -11.06
CA LEU A 203 18.65 5.56 -9.80
C LEU A 203 19.25 4.19 -9.65
N ARG A 204 19.78 3.89 -8.46
CA ARG A 204 20.29 2.57 -8.13
C ARG A 204 19.69 2.13 -6.82
N LEU A 205 19.12 0.93 -6.82
CA LEU A 205 18.68 0.24 -5.61
C LEU A 205 19.40 -1.10 -5.55
N LEU A 206 20.08 -1.33 -4.44
CA LEU A 206 20.79 -2.56 -4.15
C LEU A 206 20.07 -3.25 -3.01
N THR A 207 19.71 -4.51 -3.21
CA THR A 207 19.11 -5.33 -2.17
C THR A 207 19.95 -6.59 -1.95
N ASN A 208 19.94 -7.07 -0.71
CA ASN A 208 20.71 -8.23 -0.30
C ASN A 208 19.98 -9.54 -0.63
N GLN A 209 20.41 -10.61 0.02
CA GLN A 209 19.77 -11.90 -0.07
C GLN A 209 18.31 -11.79 0.37
N ALA A 210 17.39 -12.29 -0.46
CA ALA A 210 15.99 -12.36 -0.07
C ALA A 210 15.42 -13.75 -0.29
N ARG A 211 14.28 -13.96 0.35
CA ARG A 211 13.50 -15.17 0.24
C ARG A 211 12.04 -14.83 0.03
N CYS A 212 11.47 -15.37 -1.03
CA CYS A 212 10.04 -15.34 -1.31
C CYS A 212 9.44 -16.73 -1.09
N ARG A 213 8.40 -16.79 -0.26
CA ARG A 213 7.66 -18.00 0.07
C ARG A 213 6.28 -17.92 -0.55
N ILE A 214 5.93 -18.93 -1.34
CA ILE A 214 4.69 -18.97 -2.11
C ILE A 214 3.92 -20.21 -1.70
N THR A 215 2.71 -20.02 -1.18
CA THR A 215 1.74 -21.09 -0.94
C THR A 215 0.65 -20.98 -1.99
N ILE A 216 0.42 -22.04 -2.76
CA ILE A 216 -0.56 -22.04 -3.86
C ILE A 216 -1.64 -23.07 -3.52
N LYS A 217 -2.90 -22.65 -3.54
CA LYS A 217 -4.06 -23.51 -3.36
C LYS A 217 -4.67 -23.82 -4.72
N LYS A 218 -4.72 -25.10 -5.07
CA LYS A 218 -5.32 -25.58 -6.32
C LYS A 218 -6.51 -26.51 -6.06
N ARG A 219 -7.45 -26.54 -7.00
CA ARG A 219 -8.52 -27.53 -7.07
C ARG A 219 -7.99 -28.81 -7.73
N LEU A 220 -8.41 -29.99 -7.24
CA LEU A 220 -7.93 -31.28 -7.72
C LEU A 220 -8.58 -31.72 -9.04
N SER A 221 -9.78 -31.23 -9.39
CA SER A 221 -10.52 -31.65 -10.58
C SER A 221 -9.92 -31.12 -11.89
N ASP A 222 -9.41 -29.90 -11.87
CA ASP A 222 -8.97 -29.15 -13.06
C ASP A 222 -7.58 -28.50 -12.88
N SER A 223 -6.97 -28.65 -11.70
CA SER A 223 -5.72 -27.98 -11.31
C SER A 223 -5.80 -26.44 -11.28
N TYR A 224 -7.02 -25.87 -11.22
CA TYR A 224 -7.25 -24.43 -11.18
C TYR A 224 -6.73 -23.81 -9.87
N VAL A 225 -6.14 -22.62 -9.93
CA VAL A 225 -5.58 -21.90 -8.77
C VAL A 225 -6.68 -21.09 -8.08
N LEU A 226 -7.08 -21.52 -6.87
CA LEU A 226 -8.13 -20.90 -6.06
C LEU A 226 -7.63 -19.70 -5.23
N GLY A 227 -6.32 -19.64 -5.01
CA GLY A 227 -5.69 -18.57 -4.24
C GLY A 227 -4.21 -18.82 -4.00
N SER A 228 -3.49 -17.75 -3.67
CA SER A 228 -2.07 -17.82 -3.35
C SER A 228 -1.71 -16.87 -2.21
N ARG A 229 -0.76 -17.29 -1.38
CA ARG A 229 -0.10 -16.44 -0.40
C ARG A 229 1.34 -16.27 -0.80
N LEU A 230 1.76 -15.04 -1.03
CA LEU A 230 3.14 -14.69 -1.35
C LEU A 230 3.75 -13.91 -0.20
N ALA A 231 4.88 -14.35 0.34
CA ALA A 231 5.56 -13.69 1.45
C ALA A 231 7.04 -13.47 1.11
N LEU A 232 7.40 -12.23 0.83
CA LEU A 232 8.75 -11.77 0.54
C LEU A 232 9.41 -11.29 1.84
N SER A 233 10.63 -11.76 2.12
CA SER A 233 11.42 -11.37 3.28
C SER A 233 12.82 -10.95 2.84
N LEU A 234 13.19 -9.72 3.18
CA LEU A 234 14.52 -9.15 3.01
C LEU A 234 15.13 -8.88 4.39
N ASP A 235 16.44 -9.04 4.49
CA ASP A 235 17.14 -8.74 5.73
C ASP A 235 17.44 -7.25 5.81
N ASP A 236 18.16 -6.70 4.83
CA ASP A 236 18.59 -5.29 4.83
C ASP A 236 18.31 -4.66 3.47
N LEU A 237 17.77 -3.45 3.51
CA LEU A 237 17.56 -2.59 2.36
C LEU A 237 18.27 -1.26 2.63
N LEU A 238 19.10 -0.79 1.70
CA LEU A 238 19.73 0.52 1.77
C LEU A 238 19.35 1.30 0.51
N TRP A 239 18.81 2.49 0.70
CA TRP A 239 18.51 3.39 -0.41
C TRP A 239 19.12 4.76 -0.16
N VAL A 240 20.07 5.13 -1.02
CA VAL A 240 20.76 6.43 -0.98
C VAL A 240 20.33 7.23 -2.19
N LEU A 241 19.81 8.43 -1.96
CA LEU A 241 19.27 9.30 -2.99
C LEU A 241 19.70 10.75 -2.73
N THR A 242 19.98 11.47 -3.81
CA THR A 242 19.97 12.94 -3.80
C THR A 242 18.56 13.48 -4.11
N ASP A 243 18.34 14.78 -3.99
CA ASP A 243 17.06 15.41 -4.33
C ASP A 243 16.71 15.27 -5.83
N SER A 244 17.66 15.41 -6.76
CA SER A 244 17.38 15.13 -8.18
C SER A 244 17.06 13.66 -8.44
N GLN A 245 17.73 12.73 -7.76
CA GLN A 245 17.43 11.30 -7.84
C GLN A 245 16.04 10.99 -7.26
N LEU A 246 15.68 11.56 -6.11
CA LEU A 246 14.34 11.38 -5.53
C LEU A 246 13.26 11.94 -6.47
N THR A 247 13.51 13.12 -7.06
CA THR A 247 12.63 13.73 -8.06
C THR A 247 12.45 12.79 -9.27
N ALA A 248 13.54 12.27 -9.83
CA ALA A 248 13.49 11.32 -10.95
C ALA A 248 12.72 10.03 -10.57
N ALA A 249 12.90 9.52 -9.35
CA ALA A 249 12.17 8.37 -8.85
C ALA A 249 10.66 8.62 -8.80
N LEU A 250 10.24 9.78 -8.31
CA LEU A 250 8.84 10.18 -8.26
C LEU A 250 8.24 10.34 -9.67
N HIS A 251 8.97 10.92 -10.63
CA HIS A 251 8.51 10.99 -12.02
C HIS A 251 8.38 9.60 -12.66
N PHE A 252 9.28 8.67 -12.36
CA PHE A 252 9.13 7.29 -12.84
C PHE A 252 7.89 6.61 -12.25
N LEU A 253 7.63 6.78 -10.96
CA LEU A 253 6.42 6.26 -10.32
C LEU A 253 5.15 6.86 -10.92
N ASP A 254 5.14 8.18 -11.14
CA ASP A 254 4.00 8.89 -11.72
C ASP A 254 3.72 8.41 -13.16
N SER A 255 4.77 8.25 -13.98
CA SER A 255 4.66 7.76 -15.37
C SER A 255 4.07 6.36 -15.49
N LEU A 256 4.27 5.51 -14.48
CA LEU A 256 3.69 4.16 -14.42
C LEU A 256 2.28 4.15 -13.83
N SER A 257 1.95 5.12 -12.97
CA SER A 257 0.76 5.09 -12.13
C SER A 257 -0.52 4.97 -12.94
N GLY A 258 -0.68 5.76 -14.01
CA GLY A 258 -1.89 5.75 -14.85
C GLY A 258 -2.13 4.40 -15.53
N LEU A 259 -1.11 3.83 -16.16
CA LEU A 259 -1.19 2.51 -16.82
C LEU A 259 -1.50 1.39 -15.81
N VAL A 260 -0.82 1.42 -14.65
CA VAL A 260 -1.00 0.43 -13.58
C VAL A 260 -2.38 0.55 -12.95
N GLN A 261 -2.89 1.75 -12.71
CA GLN A 261 -4.23 1.98 -12.14
C GLN A 261 -5.31 1.43 -13.07
N GLN A 262 -5.30 1.81 -14.35
CA GLN A 262 -6.31 1.35 -15.31
C GLN A 262 -6.30 -0.19 -15.46
N ALA A 263 -5.12 -0.80 -15.54
CA ALA A 263 -5.00 -2.26 -15.62
C ALA A 263 -5.42 -2.97 -14.32
N ASN A 264 -5.09 -2.40 -13.16
CA ASN A 264 -5.50 -2.94 -11.87
C ASN A 264 -7.02 -2.86 -11.70
N GLU A 265 -7.70 -1.81 -12.16
CA GLU A 265 -9.16 -1.72 -12.10
C GLU A 265 -9.83 -2.82 -12.91
N LEU A 266 -9.40 -3.04 -14.15
CA LEU A 266 -9.94 -4.09 -15.03
C LEU A 266 -9.67 -5.48 -14.46
N SER A 267 -8.41 -5.75 -14.06
CA SER A 267 -8.03 -7.05 -13.48
C SER A 267 -8.73 -7.32 -12.16
N ARG A 268 -8.84 -6.31 -11.29
CA ARG A 268 -9.48 -6.42 -9.97
C ARG A 268 -10.94 -6.78 -10.10
N ARG A 269 -11.71 -6.13 -10.98
CA ARG A 269 -13.14 -6.44 -11.17
C ARG A 269 -13.37 -7.88 -11.65
N ILE A 270 -12.56 -8.33 -12.62
CA ILE A 270 -12.67 -9.69 -13.19
C ILE A 270 -12.26 -10.76 -12.17
N LYS A 271 -11.11 -10.59 -11.51
CA LYS A 271 -10.61 -11.54 -10.50
C LYS A 271 -11.49 -11.58 -9.26
N ALA A 272 -12.00 -10.44 -8.81
CA ALA A 272 -12.92 -10.38 -7.68
C ALA A 272 -14.27 -11.04 -7.97
N LYS A 273 -14.81 -10.90 -9.20
CA LYS A 273 -16.03 -11.61 -9.61
C LYS A 273 -15.87 -13.12 -9.49
N ARG A 274 -14.77 -13.66 -10.04
CA ARG A 274 -14.45 -15.09 -9.92
C ARG A 274 -14.26 -15.51 -8.46
N LYS A 275 -13.61 -14.68 -7.65
CA LYS A 275 -13.40 -14.98 -6.23
C LYS A 275 -14.70 -15.03 -5.45
N LEU A 276 -15.61 -14.08 -5.70
CA LEU A 276 -16.95 -14.07 -5.11
C LEU A 276 -17.73 -15.34 -5.49
N GLU A 277 -17.68 -15.73 -6.77
CA GLU A 277 -18.30 -16.97 -7.25
C GLU A 277 -17.78 -18.20 -6.50
N GLU A 278 -16.52 -18.23 -6.06
CA GLU A 278 -15.95 -19.36 -5.32
C GLU A 278 -16.24 -19.39 -3.81
N LEU A 279 -16.78 -18.32 -3.23
CA LEU A 279 -16.96 -18.24 -1.78
C LEU A 279 -18.10 -19.18 -1.32
N PRO A 280 -17.88 -19.99 -0.26
CA PRO A 280 -18.90 -20.88 0.28
C PRO A 280 -20.17 -20.15 0.70
N GLU A 281 -20.05 -18.92 1.21
CA GLU A 281 -21.18 -18.08 1.63
C GLU A 281 -22.03 -17.61 0.43
N TYR A 282 -21.39 -17.27 -0.69
CA TYR A 282 -22.09 -16.91 -1.93
C TYR A 282 -22.76 -18.13 -2.57
N HIS A 283 -22.08 -19.28 -2.58
CA HIS A 283 -22.67 -20.56 -2.96
C HIS A 283 -23.82 -20.98 -2.04
N ALA A 284 -23.70 -20.75 -0.73
CA ALA A 284 -24.76 -21.02 0.23
C ALA A 284 -25.97 -20.09 0.02
N GLN A 285 -25.75 -18.81 -0.33
CA GLN A 285 -26.82 -17.88 -0.72
C GLN A 285 -27.49 -18.27 -2.04
N LEU A 286 -26.74 -18.78 -3.03
CA LEU A 286 -27.29 -19.31 -4.28
C LEU A 286 -28.05 -20.63 -4.04
N ALA A 287 -27.54 -21.51 -3.19
CA ALA A 287 -28.18 -22.76 -2.82
C ALA A 287 -29.49 -22.54 -2.02
N GLN A 288 -29.51 -21.54 -1.11
CA GLN A 288 -30.73 -21.10 -0.42
C GLN A 288 -31.78 -20.52 -1.37
N GLN A 289 -31.37 -19.99 -2.54
CA GLN A 289 -32.31 -19.55 -3.58
C GLN A 289 -32.85 -20.70 -4.44
N GLN A 290 -32.16 -21.85 -4.48
CA GLN A 290 -32.56 -22.98 -5.31
C GLN A 290 -33.28 -24.09 -4.54
N HIS A 291 -33.14 -24.22 -3.21
CA HIS A 291 -33.88 -25.22 -2.42
C HIS A 291 -34.23 -24.73 -1.00
N SER A 292 -35.54 -24.56 -0.74
CA SER A 292 -36.11 -24.89 0.56
C SER A 292 -36.06 -26.42 0.73
N ASN A 293 -35.46 -26.87 1.83
CA ASN A 293 -35.26 -28.27 2.27
C ASN A 293 -33.97 -28.95 1.81
N SER A 294 -32.97 -28.95 2.69
CA SER A 294 -32.21 -30.16 3.05
C SER A 294 -31.17 -29.85 4.13
N THR A 295 -31.45 -30.31 5.35
CA THR A 295 -30.50 -30.43 6.45
C THR A 295 -29.59 -31.63 6.17
N ALA A 296 -28.32 -31.40 5.89
CA ALA A 296 -27.32 -32.46 5.77
C ALA A 296 -26.27 -32.31 6.88
N THR A 297 -26.52 -33.00 7.99
CA THR A 297 -25.57 -33.25 9.08
C THR A 297 -24.41 -34.08 8.53
N SER A 298 -23.18 -33.58 8.65
CA SER A 298 -21.98 -34.36 8.32
C SER A 298 -21.01 -34.37 9.52
N GLN A 299 -21.20 -35.37 10.39
CA GLN A 299 -20.20 -35.84 11.34
C GLN A 299 -19.27 -36.83 10.64
N GLN A 300 -17.96 -36.55 10.52
CA GLN A 300 -16.90 -37.50 10.13
C GLN A 300 -15.47 -36.88 10.36
N PRO A 301 -14.39 -37.70 10.43
CA PRO A 301 -13.37 -37.69 11.51
C PRO A 301 -12.28 -36.60 11.45
N GLU A 302 -11.65 -36.37 12.60
CA GLU A 302 -10.86 -35.17 12.97
C GLU A 302 -9.36 -35.15 12.55
N ASP A 303 -8.73 -36.28 12.23
CA ASP A 303 -7.25 -36.31 12.25
C ASP A 303 -6.52 -35.70 11.03
N THR A 304 -7.18 -35.52 9.88
CA THR A 304 -6.58 -34.85 8.70
C THR A 304 -7.04 -33.40 8.50
N LYS A 305 -7.96 -32.91 9.33
CA LYS A 305 -8.44 -31.52 9.27
C LYS A 305 -7.40 -30.55 9.82
N SER A 306 -6.67 -30.93 10.87
CA SER A 306 -5.76 -30.02 11.60
C SER A 306 -4.62 -29.47 10.73
N ALA A 307 -3.87 -30.34 10.05
CA ALA A 307 -2.67 -29.89 9.31
C ALA A 307 -3.00 -29.06 8.06
N PHE A 308 -4.03 -29.43 7.29
CA PHE A 308 -4.44 -28.66 6.12
C PHE A 308 -5.04 -27.32 6.53
N HIS A 309 -5.93 -27.30 7.54
CA HIS A 309 -6.56 -26.08 8.03
C HIS A 309 -5.54 -25.06 8.55
N LYS A 310 -4.51 -25.54 9.28
CA LYS A 310 -3.42 -24.71 9.78
C LYS A 310 -2.66 -23.96 8.68
N HIS A 311 -2.54 -24.55 7.50
CA HIS A 311 -1.78 -23.98 6.38
C HIS A 311 -2.68 -23.47 5.25
N ASP A 312 -4.00 -23.44 5.45
CA ASP A 312 -4.94 -23.08 4.38
C ASP A 312 -4.75 -21.62 3.93
N VAL A 313 -5.03 -21.40 2.65
CA VAL A 313 -5.05 -20.08 2.02
C VAL A 313 -6.52 -19.76 1.78
N MET A 314 -7.09 -18.98 2.71
CA MET A 314 -8.48 -18.53 2.64
C MET A 314 -8.68 -17.54 1.49
N GLU A 315 -7.80 -16.56 1.39
CA GLU A 315 -7.78 -15.56 0.33
C GLU A 315 -6.37 -15.27 -0.18
N THR A 316 -6.31 -14.69 -1.38
CA THR A 316 -5.04 -14.29 -1.98
C THR A 316 -4.47 -13.12 -1.20
N SER A 317 -3.18 -13.20 -0.85
CA SER A 317 -2.50 -12.22 0.00
C SER A 317 -1.03 -12.09 -0.37
N TYR A 318 -0.52 -10.87 -0.25
CA TYR A 318 0.88 -10.53 -0.51
C TYR A 318 1.47 -9.88 0.73
N HIS A 319 2.62 -10.37 1.16
CA HIS A 319 3.28 -9.96 2.38
C HIS A 319 4.73 -9.59 2.05
N PHE A 320 5.18 -8.47 2.56
CA PHE A 320 6.55 -8.02 2.48
C PHE A 320 7.04 -7.73 3.89
N LEU A 321 8.23 -8.23 4.21
CA LEU A 321 8.93 -7.99 5.46
C LEU A 321 10.36 -7.58 5.14
N CYS A 322 10.77 -6.42 5.64
CA CYS A 322 12.15 -5.97 5.66
C CYS A 322 12.60 -5.83 7.11
N LYS A 323 13.66 -6.53 7.54
CA LYS A 323 14.11 -6.43 8.93
C LYS A 323 14.71 -5.07 9.24
N LYS A 324 15.47 -4.50 8.29
CA LYS A 324 16.05 -3.15 8.41
C LYS A 324 16.02 -2.44 7.06
N PHE A 325 15.48 -1.22 7.04
CA PHE A 325 15.51 -0.36 5.86
C PHE A 325 16.15 0.98 6.23
N ASP A 326 17.34 1.24 5.69
CA ASP A 326 18.06 2.50 5.84
C ASP A 326 17.86 3.37 4.59
N ILE A 327 17.40 4.59 4.78
CA ILE A 327 17.20 5.60 3.73
C ILE A 327 18.11 6.78 4.03
N HIS A 328 18.93 7.17 3.06
CA HIS A 328 19.84 8.29 3.15
C HIS A 328 19.47 9.30 2.06
N LEU A 329 19.03 10.48 2.48
CA LEU A 329 18.75 11.61 1.61
C LEU A 329 19.88 12.63 1.72
N SER A 330 20.29 13.22 0.60
CA SER A 330 21.37 14.21 0.57
C SER A 330 21.10 15.30 -0.45
N ASP A 331 21.66 16.48 -0.23
CA ASP A 331 21.53 17.58 -1.19
C ASP A 331 22.47 17.42 -2.38
N ASP A 332 21.96 17.66 -3.59
CA ASP A 332 22.80 17.95 -4.73
C ASP A 332 23.59 19.26 -4.52
N PRO A 333 24.77 19.40 -5.13
CA PRO A 333 25.53 20.64 -5.11
C PRO A 333 24.82 21.71 -5.95
N GLY A 334 24.52 22.88 -5.33
CA GLY A 334 24.03 24.06 -6.06
C GLY A 334 22.74 24.66 -5.50
N ALA A 335 21.83 25.03 -6.41
CA ALA A 335 20.55 25.66 -6.08
C ALA A 335 19.61 24.69 -5.33
N GLY A 336 18.68 25.23 -4.54
CA GLY A 336 17.73 24.43 -3.74
C GLY A 336 18.09 24.28 -2.26
N ARG A 337 19.36 24.49 -1.88
CA ARG A 337 19.81 24.49 -0.48
C ARG A 337 19.28 25.69 0.30
N SER A 338 19.09 25.49 1.60
CA SER A 338 18.79 26.57 2.54
C SER A 338 19.87 27.65 2.50
N ILE A 339 19.47 28.91 2.71
CA ILE A 339 20.42 30.02 2.83
C ILE A 339 21.16 30.07 4.16
N HIS A 340 20.79 29.20 5.12
CA HIS A 340 21.42 29.16 6.44
C HIS A 340 22.93 28.84 6.32
N PRO A 341 23.83 29.57 7.02
CA PRO A 341 25.29 29.42 6.86
C PRO A 341 25.81 28.00 7.07
N ASP A 342 25.26 27.28 8.05
CA ASP A 342 25.68 25.89 8.35
C ASP A 342 25.16 24.84 7.36
N LEU A 343 24.22 25.21 6.48
CA LEU A 343 23.65 24.35 5.43
C LEU A 343 24.18 24.66 4.03
N THR A 344 25.00 25.70 3.87
CA THR A 344 25.60 26.06 2.57
C THR A 344 26.42 24.92 1.95
N GLY A 345 27.11 24.14 2.78
CA GLY A 345 27.89 22.96 2.39
C GLY A 345 27.05 21.75 1.95
N GLY A 346 25.74 21.78 2.18
CA GLY A 346 24.82 20.66 2.01
C GLY A 346 24.64 19.85 3.29
N GLY A 347 23.51 19.16 3.38
CA GLY A 347 23.18 18.24 4.46
C GLY A 347 22.90 16.83 3.98
N ALA A 348 22.99 15.88 4.90
CA ALA A 348 22.52 14.52 4.71
C ALA A 348 21.60 14.12 5.87
N TRP A 349 20.50 13.47 5.53
CA TRP A 349 19.50 13.00 6.47
C TRP A 349 19.34 11.49 6.38
N GLN A 350 19.38 10.83 7.52
CA GLN A 350 19.26 9.38 7.63
C GLN A 350 17.95 9.00 8.33
N ILE A 351 17.29 7.99 7.79
CA ILE A 351 16.10 7.36 8.34
C ILE A 351 16.35 5.86 8.42
N THR A 352 16.15 5.27 9.58
CA THR A 352 16.24 3.82 9.77
C THR A 352 14.88 3.29 10.22
N LEU A 353 14.32 2.35 9.45
CA LEU A 353 13.10 1.62 9.77
C LEU A 353 13.46 0.19 10.16
N VAL A 354 12.88 -0.31 11.25
CA VAL A 354 13.09 -1.66 11.75
C VAL A 354 11.79 -2.45 11.66
N SER A 355 11.88 -3.66 11.12
CA SER A 355 10.75 -4.56 10.91
C SER A 355 9.62 -3.90 10.12
N LEU A 356 9.94 -3.29 8.98
CA LEU A 356 8.96 -2.76 8.04
C LEU A 356 8.18 -3.92 7.42
N ARG A 357 6.86 -3.87 7.55
CA ARG A 357 5.91 -4.86 7.04
C ARG A 357 4.87 -4.19 6.17
N PHE A 358 4.54 -4.86 5.08
CA PHE A 358 3.48 -4.46 4.17
C PHE A 358 2.66 -5.70 3.80
N ASP A 359 1.38 -5.70 4.17
CA ASP A 359 0.43 -6.77 3.86
C ASP A 359 -0.67 -6.24 2.95
N PHE A 360 -0.96 -6.95 1.87
CA PHE A 360 -1.93 -6.55 0.86
C PHE A 360 -2.92 -7.66 0.55
N TYR A 361 -4.20 -7.35 0.74
CA TYR A 361 -5.35 -8.25 0.54
C TYR A 361 -6.27 -7.64 -0.53
N PRO A 362 -6.14 -8.05 -1.80
CA PRO A 362 -6.86 -7.42 -2.90
C PRO A 362 -8.36 -7.73 -2.94
N TYR A 363 -8.78 -8.89 -2.42
CA TYR A 363 -10.11 -9.49 -2.66
C TYR A 363 -10.79 -9.95 -1.37
N HIS A 364 -10.85 -9.08 -0.36
CA HIS A 364 -11.44 -9.42 0.92
C HIS A 364 -12.95 -9.14 0.95
N LEU A 365 -13.76 -10.07 1.46
CA LEU A 365 -15.20 -9.88 1.57
C LEU A 365 -15.51 -8.96 2.75
N ALA A 366 -16.24 -7.85 2.52
CA ALA A 366 -16.42 -6.82 3.54
C ALA A 366 -17.21 -7.28 4.78
N SER A 367 -17.97 -8.38 4.68
CA SER A 367 -18.75 -8.96 5.78
C SER A 367 -17.99 -9.97 6.63
N THR A 368 -16.80 -10.42 6.19
CA THR A 368 -16.03 -11.44 6.92
C THR A 368 -15.07 -10.83 7.94
N ASN A 369 -14.69 -11.60 8.96
CA ASN A 369 -13.66 -11.18 9.91
C ASN A 369 -12.25 -11.31 9.29
N ARG A 370 -11.26 -10.80 10.03
CA ARG A 370 -9.85 -10.72 9.58
C ARG A 370 -8.92 -11.63 10.38
N GLN A 371 -9.46 -12.63 11.09
CA GLN A 371 -8.67 -13.51 11.98
C GLN A 371 -7.63 -14.36 11.25
N HIS A 372 -7.89 -14.69 9.99
CA HIS A 372 -6.97 -15.46 9.16
C HIS A 372 -5.86 -14.61 8.54
N TRP A 373 -5.89 -13.28 8.70
CA TRP A 373 -4.83 -12.40 8.21
C TRP A 373 -3.52 -12.70 8.93
N TRP A 374 -2.43 -12.58 8.18
CA TRP A 374 -1.11 -12.93 8.68
C TRP A 374 -0.72 -12.04 9.86
N ARG A 375 -0.65 -12.62 11.06
CA ARG A 375 -0.23 -11.91 12.30
C ARG A 375 -1.06 -10.65 12.59
N TYR A 376 -2.33 -10.66 12.21
CA TYR A 376 -3.27 -9.59 12.50
C TYR A 376 -4.00 -9.89 13.82
N THR A 377 -4.25 -8.86 14.63
CA THR A 377 -4.98 -8.97 15.90
C THR A 377 -6.28 -8.17 15.80
N ASP A 378 -7.42 -8.81 16.07
CA ASP A 378 -8.75 -8.20 15.94
C ASP A 378 -9.02 -7.04 16.91
N SER A 379 -8.19 -6.85 17.93
CA SER A 379 -8.34 -5.80 18.95
C SER A 379 -7.85 -4.41 18.51
N THR A 380 -7.56 -4.21 17.22
CA THR A 380 -7.12 -2.89 16.72
C THR A 380 -8.28 -1.89 16.74
N PRO A 381 -8.08 -0.65 17.25
CA PRO A 381 -9.09 0.41 17.21
C PRO A 381 -9.59 0.72 15.79
N HIS A 382 -8.76 0.45 14.77
CA HIS A 382 -9.15 0.55 13.37
C HIS A 382 -10.36 -0.32 13.01
N TYR A 383 -10.37 -1.59 13.42
CA TYR A 383 -11.43 -2.52 13.04
C TYR A 383 -12.78 -2.08 13.63
N GLN A 384 -12.79 -1.58 14.87
CA GLN A 384 -13.99 -1.01 15.49
C GLN A 384 -14.51 0.20 14.71
N TRP A 385 -13.63 1.16 14.39
CA TRP A 385 -14.00 2.32 13.57
C TRP A 385 -14.53 1.93 12.18
N LEU A 386 -13.95 0.90 11.58
CA LEU A 386 -14.39 0.37 10.29
C LEU A 386 -15.79 -0.26 10.38
N SER A 387 -16.05 -1.07 11.41
CA SER A 387 -17.35 -1.69 11.66
C SER A 387 -18.44 -0.65 11.90
N GLU A 388 -18.18 0.34 12.75
CA GLU A 388 -19.10 1.45 13.00
C GLU A 388 -19.41 2.24 11.73
N ALA A 389 -18.39 2.53 10.91
CA ALA A 389 -18.56 3.23 9.65
C ALA A 389 -19.41 2.42 8.65
N GLN A 390 -19.18 1.10 8.57
CA GLN A 390 -19.98 0.22 7.74
C GLN A 390 -21.44 0.18 8.21
N GLU A 391 -21.70 0.06 9.52
CA GLU A 391 -23.04 0.07 10.08
C GLU A 391 -23.76 1.41 9.84
N SER A 392 -23.07 2.52 10.04
CA SER A 392 -23.59 3.86 9.73
C SER A 392 -23.96 4.00 8.26
N PHE A 393 -23.13 3.50 7.36
CA PHE A 393 -23.42 3.47 5.92
C PHE A 393 -24.67 2.64 5.61
N LYS A 394 -24.76 1.42 6.15
CA LYS A 394 -25.92 0.53 5.98
C LYS A 394 -27.21 1.20 6.46
N SER A 395 -27.18 1.84 7.63
CA SER A 395 -28.33 2.54 8.20
C SER A 395 -28.76 3.74 7.35
N LYS A 396 -27.81 4.57 6.91
CA LYS A 396 -28.10 5.72 6.03
C LYS A 396 -28.73 5.28 4.71
N LEU A 397 -28.16 4.23 4.11
CA LEU A 397 -28.65 3.69 2.85
C LEU A 397 -30.06 3.11 2.99
N ALA A 398 -30.32 2.36 4.07
CA ALA A 398 -31.66 1.85 4.38
C ALA A 398 -32.69 2.99 4.52
N HIS A 399 -32.31 4.09 5.18
CA HIS A 399 -33.19 5.25 5.36
C HIS A 399 -33.49 5.99 4.04
N VAL A 400 -32.52 6.09 3.13
CA VAL A 400 -32.73 6.67 1.78
C VAL A 400 -33.72 5.80 0.99
N MET A 401 -33.61 4.48 1.09
CA MET A 401 -34.51 3.56 0.40
C MET A 401 -35.94 3.63 0.94
N ASP A 402 -36.12 3.72 2.26
CA ASP A 402 -37.45 3.88 2.87
C ASP A 402 -38.12 5.19 2.41
N ARG A 403 -37.35 6.28 2.27
CA ARG A 403 -37.86 7.54 1.70
C ARG A 403 -38.26 7.42 0.23
N LEU A 404 -37.50 6.68 -0.58
CA LEU A 404 -37.85 6.43 -1.98
C LEU A 404 -39.13 5.60 -2.12
N GLN A 405 -39.41 4.71 -1.16
CA GLN A 405 -40.65 3.91 -1.12
C GLN A 405 -41.85 4.72 -0.63
N ASN A 406 -41.65 5.59 0.36
CA ASN A 406 -42.71 6.38 0.98
C ASN A 406 -42.96 7.72 0.27
N SER A 407 -42.30 7.97 -0.87
CA SER A 407 -42.59 9.15 -1.70
C SER A 407 -43.93 8.94 -2.42
N PRO A 408 -44.96 9.78 -2.20
CA PRO A 408 -46.25 9.60 -2.85
C PRO A 408 -46.06 9.78 -4.36
N ARG A 409 -46.27 8.70 -5.12
CA ARG A 409 -46.47 8.78 -6.57
C ARG A 409 -47.49 9.89 -6.82
N ARG A 410 -47.12 10.90 -7.64
CA ARG A 410 -48.07 11.89 -8.18
C ARG A 410 -49.21 11.12 -8.85
N ALA A 411 -50.29 10.88 -8.11
CA ALA A 411 -51.57 10.52 -8.68
C ALA A 411 -52.06 11.78 -9.40
N ALA A 412 -52.07 11.68 -10.73
CA ALA A 412 -52.80 12.62 -11.55
C ALA A 412 -54.27 12.61 -11.09
N VAL A 413 -54.76 13.82 -10.77
CA VAL A 413 -56.08 14.35 -11.15
C VAL A 413 -57.27 13.41 -10.96
N ASN A 414 -58.02 13.57 -9.86
CA ASN A 414 -59.41 14.06 -9.88
C ASN A 414 -60.11 13.98 -8.50
N ASN A 415 -60.75 15.10 -8.16
CA ASN A 415 -62.01 15.29 -7.40
C ASN A 415 -62.14 14.69 -5.98
N SER A 416 -62.78 15.30 -4.99
CA SER A 416 -63.33 16.64 -4.74
C SER A 416 -63.96 16.57 -3.33
N ALA A 417 -63.77 17.61 -2.54
CA ALA A 417 -64.68 18.12 -1.50
C ALA A 417 -64.84 17.40 -0.13
N THR A 418 -64.54 18.21 0.90
CA THR A 418 -65.30 18.47 2.16
C THR A 418 -65.29 17.49 3.34
N ALA A 419 -64.52 17.92 4.36
CA ALA A 419 -64.97 18.40 5.68
C ALA A 419 -65.25 17.43 6.84
N ASN A 420 -64.62 17.81 7.97
CA ASN A 420 -65.05 17.73 9.38
C ASN A 420 -64.66 16.53 10.26
N ALA A 421 -63.67 16.84 11.12
CA ALA A 421 -63.75 16.91 12.59
C ALA A 421 -63.58 15.66 13.48
N THR A 422 -62.77 15.92 14.52
CA THR A 422 -62.78 15.38 15.90
C THR A 422 -62.27 13.96 16.18
N ALA A 423 -61.18 13.89 16.96
CA ALA A 423 -60.71 12.73 17.71
C ALA A 423 -61.67 12.38 18.88
N PRO A 424 -61.65 11.15 19.43
CA PRO A 424 -60.78 10.91 20.59
C PRO A 424 -60.16 9.50 20.74
N ASN A 425 -59.04 9.47 21.45
CA ASN A 425 -58.33 8.41 22.21
C ASN A 425 -58.98 7.02 22.37
N THR A 426 -58.22 5.93 22.18
CA THR A 426 -57.62 5.09 23.27
C THR A 426 -56.76 3.93 22.71
N PRO A 427 -55.80 3.39 23.49
CA PRO A 427 -54.72 2.52 23.02
C PRO A 427 -55.01 1.03 23.21
N THR A 428 -54.55 0.19 22.27
CA THR A 428 -54.53 -1.27 22.46
C THR A 428 -53.18 -1.85 22.02
N SER A 429 -52.32 -2.09 23.02
CA SER A 429 -51.32 -3.17 23.11
C SER A 429 -50.68 -3.67 21.80
N GLU A 430 -49.59 -3.05 21.37
CA GLU A 430 -48.66 -3.65 20.42
C GLU A 430 -47.70 -4.62 21.14
N ALA A 431 -47.81 -5.90 20.80
CA ALA A 431 -46.78 -6.90 21.08
C ALA A 431 -45.54 -6.64 20.21
N PRO A 432 -44.31 -6.75 20.74
CA PRO A 432 -43.10 -6.51 19.97
C PRO A 432 -42.75 -7.76 19.18
N GLY A 433 -43.15 -7.83 17.90
CA GLY A 433 -42.74 -8.95 17.08
C GLY A 433 -43.50 -9.09 15.77
N LYS A 434 -43.16 -8.25 14.78
CA LYS A 434 -43.16 -8.54 13.33
C LYS A 434 -43.16 -7.22 12.54
N LEU A 435 -41.99 -6.59 12.39
CA LEU A 435 -41.81 -5.40 11.53
C LEU A 435 -40.81 -5.63 10.38
N PHE A 436 -40.44 -6.88 10.09
CA PHE A 436 -39.34 -7.18 9.18
C PHE A 436 -39.70 -8.19 8.09
N SER A 437 -40.67 -7.87 7.23
CA SER A 437 -40.81 -8.58 5.95
C SER A 437 -41.40 -7.67 4.87
N SER A 438 -40.53 -6.97 4.14
CA SER A 438 -40.88 -6.31 2.87
C SER A 438 -40.05 -6.96 1.76
N PRO A 439 -40.67 -7.34 0.61
CA PRO A 439 -40.04 -8.10 -0.48
C PRO A 439 -38.91 -7.34 -1.20
N VAL A 440 -38.68 -6.05 -0.91
CA VAL A 440 -37.61 -5.24 -1.50
C VAL A 440 -36.31 -5.27 -0.68
N LYS A 441 -36.35 -5.71 0.60
CA LYS A 441 -35.15 -5.77 1.47
C LYS A 441 -34.18 -6.89 1.06
N GLU A 442 -34.69 -7.96 0.47
CA GLU A 442 -33.90 -9.15 0.14
C GLU A 442 -32.90 -8.95 -1.03
N PRO A 443 -33.28 -8.36 -2.19
CA PRO A 443 -32.31 -8.03 -3.24
C PRO A 443 -31.27 -7.00 -2.78
N PHE A 444 -31.62 -6.14 -1.82
CA PHE A 444 -30.71 -5.14 -1.23
C PHE A 444 -29.63 -5.79 -0.35
N ILE A 445 -30.02 -6.64 0.60
CA ILE A 445 -29.08 -7.38 1.45
C ILE A 445 -28.17 -8.26 0.58
N ARG A 446 -28.71 -8.84 -0.50
CA ARG A 446 -27.95 -9.61 -1.49
C ARG A 446 -26.93 -8.79 -2.29
N GLN A 447 -27.17 -7.49 -2.52
CA GLN A 447 -26.14 -6.65 -3.15
C GLN A 447 -25.08 -6.25 -2.14
N LEU A 448 -25.49 -5.88 -0.93
CA LEU A 448 -24.56 -5.51 0.14
C LEU A 448 -23.64 -6.68 0.54
N SER A 449 -24.11 -7.93 0.50
CA SER A 449 -23.29 -9.12 0.76
C SER A 449 -22.24 -9.40 -0.30
N LYS A 450 -22.25 -8.69 -1.44
CA LYS A 450 -21.23 -8.78 -2.49
C LYS A 450 -20.15 -7.71 -2.38
N LEU A 451 -20.22 -6.85 -1.35
CA LEU A 451 -19.27 -5.77 -1.15
C LEU A 451 -17.88 -6.34 -0.84
N MET A 452 -16.90 -5.96 -1.64
CA MET A 452 -15.52 -6.38 -1.48
C MET A 452 -14.67 -5.20 -1.01
N THR A 453 -13.53 -5.53 -0.42
CA THR A 453 -12.53 -4.59 0.07
C THR A 453 -11.15 -4.97 -0.46
N THR A 454 -10.39 -3.95 -0.85
CA THR A 454 -8.95 -4.03 -1.02
C THR A 454 -8.31 -3.37 0.19
N CYS A 455 -7.50 -4.13 0.92
CA CYS A 455 -6.89 -3.69 2.17
C CYS A 455 -5.37 -3.68 2.03
N ALA A 456 -4.73 -2.59 2.45
CA ALA A 456 -3.28 -2.49 2.57
C ALA A 456 -2.94 -2.13 4.01
N VAL A 457 -2.09 -2.93 4.64
CA VAL A 457 -1.65 -2.76 6.03
C VAL A 457 -0.15 -2.53 6.04
N ILE A 458 0.28 -1.44 6.65
CA ILE A 458 1.69 -1.09 6.87
C ILE A 458 1.95 -1.15 8.37
N GLN A 459 3.01 -1.85 8.76
CA GLN A 459 3.44 -1.90 10.15
C GLN A 459 4.95 -1.68 10.22
N ILE A 460 5.38 -0.79 11.11
CA ILE A 460 6.80 -0.56 11.39
C ILE A 460 7.01 -0.90 12.86
N GLY A 461 7.96 -1.78 13.14
CA GLY A 461 8.27 -2.21 14.51
C GLY A 461 8.91 -1.09 15.32
N ASP A 462 9.87 -0.40 14.73
CA ASP A 462 10.55 0.76 15.30
C ASP A 462 11.12 1.64 14.18
N PHE A 463 11.34 2.92 14.44
CA PHE A 463 12.06 3.80 13.52
C PHE A 463 12.88 4.84 14.26
N THR A 464 13.93 5.32 13.59
CA THR A 464 14.75 6.44 14.05
C THR A 464 15.05 7.34 12.88
N LEU A 465 14.69 8.61 13.02
CA LEU A 465 15.09 9.69 12.13
C LEU A 465 16.24 10.40 12.82
N PHE A 466 17.37 10.53 12.14
CA PHE A 466 18.53 11.20 12.69
C PHE A 466 18.46 12.71 12.40
N LYS A 467 19.21 13.50 13.17
CA LYS A 467 19.49 14.90 12.85
C LYS A 467 20.29 14.97 11.56
N VAL A 468 20.11 16.05 10.83
CA VAL A 468 20.88 16.31 9.61
C VAL A 468 22.35 16.45 9.96
N THR A 469 23.18 15.64 9.30
CA THR A 469 24.64 15.77 9.39
C THR A 469 25.13 16.75 8.34
N THR A 470 26.10 17.58 8.72
CA THR A 470 26.73 18.57 7.85
C THR A 470 28.24 18.32 7.80
N ASN A 471 28.97 19.06 6.97
CA ASN A 471 30.43 18.98 6.94
C ASN A 471 31.08 19.32 8.30
N LYS A 472 30.39 20.11 9.15
CA LYS A 472 30.86 20.50 10.50
C LYS A 472 30.50 19.47 11.56
N GLU A 473 29.36 18.77 11.42
CA GLU A 473 28.86 17.81 12.40
C GLU A 473 28.53 16.47 11.72
N GLN A 474 29.43 15.50 11.87
CA GLN A 474 29.37 14.20 11.19
C GLN A 474 28.69 13.11 12.04
N THR A 475 28.42 13.37 13.33
CA THR A 475 27.79 12.38 14.20
C THR A 475 26.27 12.48 14.13
N ALA A 476 25.63 11.46 13.56
CA ALA A 476 24.18 11.36 13.52
C ALA A 476 23.61 11.16 14.94
N ARG A 477 22.90 12.17 15.44
CA ARG A 477 22.13 12.10 16.70
C ARG A 477 20.66 11.85 16.39
N GLU A 478 19.88 11.39 17.36
CA GLU A 478 18.45 11.12 17.17
C GLU A 478 17.68 12.46 17.06
N PHE A 479 16.80 12.57 16.06
CA PHE A 479 15.85 13.66 15.87
C PHE A 479 14.44 13.21 16.25
N ILE A 480 14.00 12.08 15.70
CA ILE A 480 12.74 11.42 16.08
C ILE A 480 13.03 9.95 16.34
N ARG A 481 12.53 9.42 17.45
CA ARG A 481 12.74 8.02 17.83
C ARG A 481 11.50 7.39 18.43
N GLY A 482 11.26 6.12 18.11
CA GLY A 482 10.27 5.30 18.80
C GLY A 482 10.72 4.88 20.19
N ASP A 483 9.80 4.87 21.15
CA ASP A 483 10.05 4.48 22.54
C ASP A 483 9.22 3.29 23.02
N VAL A 484 8.68 2.51 22.08
CA VAL A 484 7.72 1.41 22.35
C VAL A 484 8.25 0.40 23.37
N ARG A 485 9.56 0.11 23.35
CA ARG A 485 10.19 -0.87 24.25
C ARG A 485 10.39 -0.38 25.68
N ARG A 486 10.42 0.93 25.92
CA ARG A 486 10.58 1.49 27.28
C ARG A 486 9.26 1.64 28.00
N GLU A 487 8.18 1.90 27.27
CA GLU A 487 6.85 2.20 27.83
C GLU A 487 5.93 0.97 28.00
N ASN A 488 6.42 -0.26 27.73
CA ASN A 488 5.68 -1.53 27.90
C ASN A 488 4.23 -1.49 27.37
N VAL A 489 4.02 -0.87 26.21
CA VAL A 489 2.68 -0.67 25.63
C VAL A 489 2.04 -2.04 25.29
N PRO A 490 0.74 -2.26 25.59
CA PRO A 490 0.04 -3.48 25.20
C PRO A 490 0.08 -3.67 23.67
N GLY A 491 0.68 -4.76 23.19
CA GLY A 491 0.94 -4.97 21.75
C GLY A 491 2.23 -4.33 21.22
N GLY A 492 3.18 -4.00 22.12
CA GLY A 492 4.41 -3.22 21.94
C GLY A 492 5.49 -3.71 20.96
N ASP A 493 5.11 -4.48 19.94
CA ASP A 493 6.01 -4.86 18.83
C ASP A 493 5.87 -3.95 17.60
N VAL A 494 4.92 -3.01 17.62
CA VAL A 494 4.62 -2.12 16.48
C VAL A 494 4.63 -0.66 16.94
N LEU A 495 5.48 0.16 16.36
CA LEU A 495 5.53 1.61 16.58
C LEU A 495 4.52 2.35 15.71
N LEU A 496 4.44 2.01 14.43
CA LEU A 496 3.51 2.61 13.48
C LEU A 496 2.66 1.50 12.86
N HIS A 497 1.34 1.67 12.91
CA HIS A 497 0.39 0.84 12.19
C HIS A 497 -0.48 1.74 11.31
N ALA A 498 -0.41 1.58 10.00
CA ALA A 498 -1.27 2.27 9.07
C ALA A 498 -2.09 1.26 8.27
N GLU A 499 -3.36 1.56 8.02
CA GLU A 499 -4.23 0.71 7.23
C GLU A 499 -5.07 1.54 6.27
N PHE A 500 -5.13 1.09 5.01
CA PHE A 500 -6.01 1.62 3.99
C PHE A 500 -7.04 0.57 3.56
N THR A 501 -8.32 0.93 3.57
CA THR A 501 -9.43 0.08 3.10
C THR A 501 -10.18 0.79 1.97
N TYR A 502 -10.20 0.17 0.80
CA TYR A 502 -10.95 0.63 -0.36
C TYR A 502 -12.10 -0.34 -0.69
N TYR A 503 -13.31 0.19 -0.87
CA TYR A 503 -14.51 -0.61 -1.15
C TYR A 503 -14.81 -0.66 -2.64
N TYR A 504 -15.25 -1.82 -3.11
CA TYR A 504 -15.69 -1.98 -4.50
C TYR A 504 -16.67 -3.16 -4.64
N TYR A 505 -17.43 -3.17 -5.74
CA TYR A 505 -18.22 -4.33 -6.15
C TYR A 505 -17.51 -5.11 -7.27
N PRO A 506 -17.59 -6.45 -7.27
CA PRO A 506 -17.11 -7.25 -8.39
C PRO A 506 -18.01 -7.09 -9.63
N GLY A 507 -17.42 -7.13 -10.82
CA GLY A 507 -18.13 -6.90 -12.09
C GLY A 507 -18.59 -5.44 -12.28
N ASP A 508 -19.66 -5.24 -13.04
CA ASP A 508 -20.20 -3.91 -13.39
C ASP A 508 -21.42 -3.52 -12.55
N ILE A 509 -21.38 -3.84 -11.25
CA ILE A 509 -22.45 -3.50 -10.33
C ILE A 509 -22.33 -2.02 -9.94
N LYS A 510 -23.29 -1.20 -10.38
CA LYS A 510 -23.41 0.20 -10.00
C LYS A 510 -24.29 0.31 -8.75
N PHE A 511 -23.67 0.19 -7.57
CA PHE A 511 -24.34 0.31 -6.27
C PHE A 511 -23.50 1.22 -5.36
N PRO A 512 -24.11 2.02 -4.46
CA PRO A 512 -23.37 2.96 -3.62
C PRO A 512 -22.31 2.26 -2.77
N LEU A 513 -21.15 2.90 -2.65
CA LEU A 513 -20.01 2.42 -1.89
C LEU A 513 -19.80 3.28 -0.63
N PRO A 514 -19.32 2.68 0.48
CA PRO A 514 -18.78 3.45 1.59
C PRO A 514 -17.57 4.27 1.14
N SER A 515 -17.30 5.38 1.85
CA SER A 515 -16.06 6.14 1.67
C SER A 515 -14.85 5.26 2.04
N PRO A 516 -13.75 5.29 1.25
CA PRO A 516 -12.52 4.61 1.63
C PRO A 516 -11.99 5.16 2.96
N LYS A 517 -11.27 4.31 3.70
CA LYS A 517 -10.78 4.62 5.06
C LYS A 517 -9.27 4.52 5.10
N PHE A 518 -8.63 5.49 5.75
CA PHE A 518 -7.21 5.48 6.06
C PHE A 518 -7.01 5.74 7.55
N TYR A 519 -6.42 4.78 8.24
CA TYR A 519 -6.15 4.86 9.67
C TYR A 519 -4.65 4.79 9.92
N VAL A 520 -4.17 5.58 10.88
CA VAL A 520 -2.79 5.54 11.34
C VAL A 520 -2.77 5.57 12.86
N GLN A 521 -2.12 4.60 13.47
CA GLN A 521 -1.78 4.56 14.89
C GLN A 521 -0.26 4.71 15.04
N LEU A 522 0.14 5.66 15.87
CA LEU A 522 1.51 5.89 16.29
C LEU A 522 1.61 5.63 17.80
N ASN A 523 2.43 4.67 18.19
CA ASN A 523 2.80 4.41 19.58
C ASN A 523 3.92 5.41 20.01
N PRO A 524 4.37 5.42 21.28
CA PRO A 524 5.19 6.51 21.83
C PRO A 524 6.37 6.90 20.96
N ILE A 525 6.44 8.18 20.62
CA ILE A 525 7.51 8.80 19.84
C ILE A 525 8.10 9.96 20.65
N GLN A 526 9.42 10.02 20.68
CA GLN A 526 10.18 11.17 21.17
C GLN A 526 10.64 12.02 19.99
N ILE A 527 10.34 13.32 20.04
CA ILE A 527 10.80 14.32 19.07
C ILE A 527 11.78 15.23 19.79
N ILE A 528 12.99 15.37 19.25
CA ILE A 528 14.02 16.28 19.77
C ILE A 528 14.05 17.50 18.86
N PHE A 529 13.80 18.69 19.42
CA PHE A 529 13.87 19.91 18.61
C PHE A 529 15.29 20.13 18.07
N ASP A 530 15.37 20.46 16.78
CA ASP A 530 16.62 20.74 16.09
C ASP A 530 16.40 21.73 14.94
N LEU A 531 16.95 22.93 15.08
CA LEU A 531 16.76 24.03 14.14
C LEU A 531 17.33 23.70 12.74
N ILE A 532 18.54 23.16 12.68
CA ILE A 532 19.24 22.84 11.42
C ILE A 532 18.48 21.78 10.63
N THR A 533 18.03 20.71 11.29
CA THR A 533 17.24 19.65 10.66
C THR A 533 15.93 20.20 10.08
N LEU A 534 15.20 21.07 10.80
CA LEU A 534 13.96 21.66 10.32
C LEU A 534 14.16 22.57 9.10
N LEU A 535 15.19 23.43 9.11
CA LEU A 535 15.52 24.28 7.96
C LEU A 535 15.92 23.46 6.74
N TRP A 536 16.74 22.43 6.93
CA TRP A 536 17.14 21.53 5.87
C TRP A 536 15.93 20.80 5.26
N LEU A 537 15.07 20.20 6.10
CA LEU A 537 13.86 19.51 5.63
C LEU A 537 12.94 20.45 4.85
N ASN A 538 12.76 21.69 5.31
CA ASN A 538 11.98 22.69 4.59
C ASN A 538 12.57 23.01 3.22
N ALA A 539 13.86 23.36 3.15
CA ALA A 539 14.52 23.70 1.89
C ALA A 539 14.51 22.51 0.91
N PHE A 540 14.83 21.31 1.38
CA PHE A 540 14.79 20.07 0.60
C PHE A 540 13.39 19.80 0.05
N THR A 541 12.34 19.95 0.88
CA THR A 541 10.95 19.72 0.47
C THR A 541 10.46 20.77 -0.53
N LEU A 542 10.81 22.04 -0.33
CA LEU A 542 10.49 23.11 -1.27
C LEU A 542 11.15 22.88 -2.63
N ASN A 543 12.43 22.49 -2.64
CA ASN A 543 13.14 22.19 -3.87
C ASN A 543 12.51 20.99 -4.60
N LEU A 544 12.23 19.91 -3.88
CA LEU A 544 11.56 18.73 -4.40
C LEU A 544 10.19 19.09 -5.01
N HIS A 545 9.38 19.87 -4.28
CA HIS A 545 8.06 20.29 -4.74
C HIS A 545 8.14 21.14 -6.02
N LYS A 546 9.06 22.11 -6.07
CA LYS A 546 9.30 22.94 -7.25
C LYS A 546 9.71 22.10 -8.46
N ASN A 547 10.63 21.16 -8.29
CA ASN A 547 11.08 20.28 -9.37
C ASN A 547 9.94 19.40 -9.91
N LEU A 548 9.10 18.86 -9.02
CA LEU A 548 7.93 18.07 -9.42
C LEU A 548 6.90 18.93 -10.18
N MET A 549 6.59 20.13 -9.70
CA MET A 549 5.62 21.04 -10.33
C MET A 549 6.10 21.57 -11.69
N SER A 550 7.38 21.96 -11.80
CA SER A 550 7.95 22.44 -13.06
C SER A 550 7.86 21.42 -14.19
N THR A 551 7.93 20.13 -13.85
CA THR A 551 7.88 19.04 -14.82
C THR A 551 6.44 18.65 -15.16
N GLN A 552 5.50 18.73 -14.21
CA GLN A 552 4.06 18.53 -14.48
C GLN A 552 3.51 19.55 -15.50
N ALA A 553 3.97 20.81 -15.45
CA ALA A 553 3.59 21.83 -16.43
C ALA A 553 4.02 21.48 -17.87
N VAL A 554 5.12 20.73 -18.04
CA VAL A 554 5.58 20.23 -19.34
C VAL A 554 4.75 19.03 -19.81
N THR A 555 4.36 18.14 -18.90
CA THR A 555 3.56 16.94 -19.24
C THR A 555 2.10 17.28 -19.57
N GLN A 556 1.49 18.26 -18.89
CA GLN A 556 0.10 18.69 -19.13
C GLN A 556 -0.11 19.38 -20.49
N ALA A 557 0.93 19.93 -21.10
CA ALA A 557 0.85 20.51 -22.46
C ALA A 557 0.61 19.45 -23.57
N THR A 558 0.74 18.17 -23.25
CA THR A 558 0.66 17.05 -24.22
C THR A 558 -0.52 16.11 -24.03
N SER A 559 -1.34 16.26 -22.98
CA SER A 559 -2.50 15.39 -22.75
C SER A 559 -3.74 16.17 -22.32
N SER A 560 -4.69 16.31 -23.25
CA SER A 560 -6.02 16.86 -23.02
C SER A 560 -6.90 15.85 -22.27
N SER A 561 -6.71 15.69 -20.96
CA SER A 561 -7.58 14.87 -20.10
C SER A 561 -8.04 15.69 -18.88
N GLU A 562 -9.18 16.36 -19.04
CA GLU A 562 -9.84 17.23 -18.04
C GLU A 562 -10.29 16.50 -16.74
N ASP A 563 -10.14 15.17 -16.64
CA ASP A 563 -10.65 14.37 -15.52
C ASP A 563 -9.62 14.02 -14.41
N THR A 564 -8.35 14.42 -14.55
CA THR A 564 -7.25 13.91 -13.68
C THR A 564 -7.11 14.62 -12.32
N ASN A 565 -7.71 15.79 -12.11
CA ASN A 565 -7.55 16.55 -10.86
C ASN A 565 -8.64 16.29 -9.79
N LYS A 566 -9.47 15.26 -9.96
CA LYS A 566 -10.45 14.91 -8.92
C LYS A 566 -9.76 14.07 -7.85
N LEU A 567 -9.17 14.74 -6.85
CA LEU A 567 -8.63 14.11 -5.64
C LEU A 567 -9.67 13.11 -5.10
N MET A 568 -9.26 11.85 -5.05
CA MET A 568 -10.13 10.77 -4.57
C MET A 568 -10.33 10.95 -3.07
N TYR A 569 -11.55 11.29 -2.67
CA TYR A 569 -11.91 11.49 -1.28
C TYR A 569 -11.83 10.19 -0.46
N PHE A 570 -11.20 10.24 0.72
CA PHE A 570 -11.20 9.17 1.72
C PHE A 570 -11.16 9.74 3.13
N ASP A 571 -11.74 9.02 4.10
CA ASP A 571 -11.76 9.45 5.50
C ASP A 571 -10.44 9.07 6.18
N VAL A 572 -9.79 10.04 6.84
CA VAL A 572 -8.51 9.85 7.54
C VAL A 572 -8.69 9.95 9.05
N LYS A 573 -8.12 9.00 9.80
CA LYS A 573 -8.06 9.04 11.27
C LYS A 573 -6.63 8.74 11.74
N ILE A 574 -6.03 9.67 12.47
CA ILE A 574 -4.68 9.50 13.03
C ILE A 574 -4.76 9.53 14.55
N GLU A 575 -4.23 8.50 15.21
CA GLU A 575 -4.12 8.38 16.66
C GLU A 575 -2.64 8.28 17.03
N ALA A 576 -2.12 9.23 17.80
CA ALA A 576 -0.78 9.15 18.36
C ALA A 576 -0.86 9.06 19.89
N ILE A 577 -0.21 8.04 20.44
CA ILE A 577 -0.22 7.71 21.86
C ILE A 577 1.10 8.15 22.46
N MET A 578 1.04 8.87 23.58
CA MET A 578 2.21 9.26 24.38
C MET A 578 3.32 9.96 23.57
N MET A 579 2.98 11.10 22.97
CA MET A 579 3.95 11.89 22.20
C MET A 579 4.76 12.79 23.13
N LYS A 580 6.09 12.67 23.08
CA LYS A 580 7.02 13.41 23.93
C LYS A 580 7.88 14.36 23.10
N LEU A 581 7.87 15.64 23.47
CA LEU A 581 8.76 16.65 22.88
C LEU A 581 9.91 16.96 23.85
N ILE A 582 11.15 16.84 23.38
CA ILE A 582 12.38 17.13 24.11
C ILE A 582 13.00 18.40 23.52
N LEU A 583 13.21 19.39 24.38
CA LEU A 583 13.85 20.65 24.02
C LEU A 583 15.29 20.63 24.56
N GLY A 584 16.27 20.61 23.64
CA GLY A 584 17.69 20.64 23.97
C GLY A 584 18.23 22.07 24.15
N PRO A 585 19.41 22.24 24.76
CA PRO A 585 20.03 23.56 24.91
C PRO A 585 20.34 24.17 23.53
N PRO A 586 20.04 25.47 23.33
CA PRO A 586 20.31 26.18 22.08
C PRO A 586 21.83 26.21 21.82
N GLN A 587 22.27 25.66 20.69
CA GLN A 587 23.67 25.67 20.26
C GLN A 587 23.91 26.90 19.39
N ARG A 588 24.38 28.01 19.97
CA ARG A 588 24.62 29.23 19.20
C ARG A 588 25.96 29.24 18.47
N THR A 589 25.91 29.46 17.16
CA THR A 589 26.91 30.22 16.40
C THR A 589 26.20 31.47 15.87
N ILE A 590 26.60 32.67 16.30
CA ILE A 590 25.88 33.91 15.98
C ILE A 590 26.15 34.32 14.52
N TYR A 591 25.12 34.34 13.68
CA TYR A 591 25.17 34.94 12.35
C TYR A 591 24.31 36.21 12.31
N ARG A 592 24.92 37.34 11.94
CA ARG A 592 24.28 38.66 11.90
C ARG A 592 23.52 38.82 10.58
N VAL A 593 22.21 38.58 10.58
CA VAL A 593 21.35 38.90 9.44
C VAL A 593 20.98 40.39 9.51
N VAL A 594 21.36 41.16 8.49
CA VAL A 594 21.04 42.60 8.37
C VAL A 594 19.70 42.71 7.62
N PRO A 595 18.63 43.26 8.22
CA PRO A 595 17.37 43.46 7.52
C PRO A 595 17.46 44.70 6.61
N THR A 596 17.20 44.53 5.32
CA THR A 596 16.90 45.64 4.42
C THR A 596 15.47 46.12 4.63
N THR A 597 15.36 47.38 5.05
CA THR A 597 14.13 48.13 5.36
C THR A 597 13.14 48.22 4.20
N GLY A 598 11.83 48.05 4.49
CA GLY A 598 10.77 48.34 3.53
C GLY A 598 9.34 48.24 4.09
N GLN A 599 8.82 49.36 4.60
CA GLN A 599 7.41 49.81 4.66
C GLN A 599 6.36 49.07 5.52
N ALA A 600 5.74 49.85 6.42
CA ALA A 600 4.59 49.52 7.25
C ALA A 600 3.25 49.79 6.53
N PRO A 601 2.14 49.09 6.86
CA PRO A 601 0.80 49.51 6.48
C PRO A 601 0.05 50.20 7.62
N GLY A 602 -0.70 51.24 7.26
CA GLY A 602 -1.47 52.11 8.13
C GLY A 602 -2.81 51.56 8.60
N HIS A 603 -3.36 52.29 9.57
CA HIS A 603 -4.68 52.10 10.18
C HIS A 603 -5.84 52.31 9.20
N CYS A 604 -6.89 51.49 9.31
CA CYS A 604 -8.26 51.87 8.94
C CYS A 604 -9.27 51.29 9.95
N THR A 605 -10.03 52.18 10.57
CA THR A 605 -11.23 51.96 11.37
C THR A 605 -12.48 51.85 10.49
N GLY A 606 -13.42 50.98 10.83
CA GLY A 606 -14.76 50.96 10.23
C GLY A 606 -15.69 49.91 10.83
N CYS A 607 -16.63 50.34 11.67
CA CYS A 607 -17.82 49.58 12.06
C CYS A 607 -18.86 49.61 10.91
N VAL A 608 -19.72 48.59 10.79
CA VAL A 608 -21.20 48.68 10.81
C VAL A 608 -21.90 47.40 10.26
N ALA A 609 -22.85 46.95 11.09
CA ALA A 609 -24.14 46.25 10.88
C ALA A 609 -24.28 44.84 10.27
N TYR A 610 -25.06 44.07 11.05
CA TYR A 610 -25.71 42.80 10.77
C TYR A 610 -26.85 42.94 9.74
N HIS A 611 -26.99 41.92 8.89
CA HIS A 611 -28.30 41.52 8.36
C HIS A 611 -28.39 40.00 8.24
N THR A 612 -29.27 39.43 9.05
CA THR A 612 -29.84 38.09 8.90
C THR A 612 -30.96 38.09 7.88
N THR A 613 -31.06 37.06 7.04
CA THR A 613 -32.20 36.10 6.97
C THR A 613 -32.02 35.08 5.82
N PRO A 614 -32.75 33.94 5.87
CA PRO A 614 -32.33 32.65 5.33
C PRO A 614 -33.10 32.23 4.07
N TYR A 615 -32.56 31.24 3.33
CA TYR A 615 -33.19 29.93 3.10
C TYR A 615 -32.36 29.08 2.11
N GLN A 616 -32.20 27.81 2.52
CA GLN A 616 -32.06 26.57 1.76
C GLN A 616 -31.48 26.56 0.33
N GLU A 617 -30.32 25.90 0.20
CA GLU A 617 -30.21 24.76 -0.73
C GLU A 617 -29.82 23.49 0.03
N LEU A 618 -30.62 22.45 -0.19
CA LEU A 618 -30.54 21.12 0.41
C LEU A 618 -29.48 20.29 -0.32
N LEU A 619 -28.68 19.55 0.46
CA LEU A 619 -27.79 18.44 0.08
C LEU A 619 -26.34 18.82 -0.32
N TRP A 620 -25.51 18.94 0.73
CA TRP A 620 -24.03 18.85 0.78
C TRP A 620 -23.20 20.08 0.35
N THR A 621 -22.99 20.99 1.31
CA THR A 621 -21.96 22.06 1.28
C THR A 621 -21.04 22.01 2.51
N LYS A 622 -20.57 20.81 2.91
CA LYS A 622 -19.52 20.67 3.94
C LYS A 622 -18.16 20.47 3.28
N ALA A 623 -17.12 21.11 3.82
CA ALA A 623 -15.73 20.77 3.52
C ALA A 623 -15.56 19.26 3.76
N LYS A 624 -15.23 18.52 2.70
CA LYS A 624 -15.13 17.06 2.77
C LYS A 624 -13.76 16.66 3.34
N ASP A 625 -12.71 17.44 3.09
CA ASP A 625 -11.33 17.10 3.46
C ASP A 625 -10.95 17.58 4.87
N ILE A 626 -11.60 17.01 5.90
CA ILE A 626 -11.28 17.30 7.32
C ILE A 626 -10.39 16.20 7.87
N TRP A 627 -9.18 16.57 8.27
CA TRP A 627 -8.19 15.73 8.93
C TRP A 627 -8.47 15.73 10.43
N CYS A 628 -8.57 14.57 11.05
CA CYS A 628 -8.72 14.44 12.50
C CYS A 628 -7.47 13.76 13.08
N ILE A 629 -6.75 14.49 13.93
CA ILE A 629 -5.55 14.03 14.63
C ILE A 629 -5.86 14.01 16.12
N LYS A 630 -5.78 12.83 16.74
CA LYS A 630 -5.97 12.66 18.18
C LYS A 630 -4.63 12.30 18.83
N LEU A 631 -4.20 13.10 19.80
CA LEU A 631 -2.98 12.92 20.56
C LEU A 631 -3.33 12.70 22.04
N GLU A 632 -2.96 11.57 22.62
CA GLU A 632 -3.36 11.23 23.98
C GLU A 632 -2.34 10.34 24.72
N PRO A 633 -1.70 10.81 25.81
CA PRO A 633 -1.46 12.22 26.18
C PRO A 633 -0.28 12.84 25.40
N VAL A 634 -0.18 14.17 25.44
CA VAL A 634 0.97 14.97 24.96
C VAL A 634 1.64 15.64 26.15
N TRP A 635 2.96 15.67 26.18
CA TRP A 635 3.74 16.42 27.18
C TRP A 635 5.11 16.83 26.65
N ALA A 636 5.78 17.71 27.39
CA ALA A 636 7.11 18.19 27.03
C ALA A 636 8.04 18.26 28.24
N GLU A 637 9.33 18.05 28.00
CA GLU A 637 10.38 18.03 29.03
C GLU A 637 11.64 18.78 28.55
N PHE A 638 12.40 19.32 29.51
CA PHE A 638 13.72 19.91 29.28
C PHE A 638 14.85 18.95 29.62
N HIS A 639 15.92 18.97 28.82
CA HIS A 639 17.18 18.29 29.14
C HIS A 639 18.28 19.32 29.47
N THR A 640 18.93 19.16 30.63
CA THR A 640 20.06 20.02 31.02
C THR A 640 21.38 19.42 30.55
N SER A 641 22.37 20.26 30.21
CA SER A 641 23.64 19.85 29.63
C SER A 641 24.61 19.14 30.59
N SER A 642 24.20 18.84 31.82
CA SER A 642 25.14 18.48 32.90
C SER A 642 25.18 16.99 33.26
N ASP A 643 24.42 16.11 32.61
CA ASP A 643 24.51 14.67 32.89
C ASP A 643 24.00 13.81 31.72
N PRO A 644 24.75 12.80 31.23
CA PRO A 644 24.32 11.92 30.13
C PRO A 644 23.28 10.85 30.55
N SER A 645 22.72 10.92 31.77
CA SER A 645 21.71 9.96 32.22
C SER A 645 20.28 10.37 31.77
N PRO A 646 19.48 9.44 31.21
CA PRO A 646 18.11 9.72 30.75
C PRO A 646 17.09 9.96 31.89
N HIS A 647 17.53 10.02 33.15
CA HIS A 647 16.65 10.10 34.34
C HIS A 647 16.53 11.51 34.94
N THR A 648 17.12 12.52 34.31
CA THR A 648 17.15 13.92 34.83
C THR A 648 16.40 14.89 33.92
N ALA A 649 15.32 14.44 33.30
CA ALA A 649 14.45 15.30 32.51
C ALA A 649 13.50 16.07 33.44
N VAL A 650 13.38 17.38 33.24
CA VAL A 650 12.53 18.25 34.06
C VAL A 650 11.24 18.53 33.29
N PRO A 651 10.04 18.27 33.87
CA PRO A 651 8.78 18.52 33.17
C PRO A 651 8.63 20.00 32.82
N PHE A 652 8.15 20.26 31.61
CA PHE A 652 7.79 21.59 31.10
C PHE A 652 6.28 21.75 31.01
N LEU A 653 5.63 20.77 30.39
CA LEU A 653 4.21 20.76 30.08
C LEU A 653 3.62 19.45 30.58
N ASP A 654 2.66 19.51 31.50
CA ASP A 654 2.00 18.32 32.05
C ASP A 654 1.15 17.60 30.99
N ASN A 655 0.89 16.30 31.20
CA ASN A 655 0.12 15.46 30.28
C ASN A 655 -1.29 16.00 30.01
N PHE A 656 -1.62 16.26 28.73
CA PHE A 656 -2.98 16.61 28.32
C PHE A 656 -3.39 15.94 26.99
N PRO A 657 -4.68 15.64 26.77
CA PRO A 657 -5.18 15.18 25.49
C PRO A 657 -5.38 16.36 24.53
N LEU A 658 -4.99 16.19 23.26
CA LEU A 658 -5.11 17.20 22.22
C LEU A 658 -5.78 16.58 20.99
N THR A 659 -6.90 17.14 20.56
CA THR A 659 -7.54 16.79 19.29
C THR A 659 -7.46 17.97 18.33
N ILE A 660 -6.99 17.72 17.11
CA ILE A 660 -6.86 18.75 16.06
C ILE A 660 -7.71 18.32 14.87
N TRP A 661 -8.61 19.21 14.44
CA TRP A 661 -9.27 19.12 13.16
C TRP A 661 -8.68 20.14 12.21
N ALA A 662 -8.13 19.71 11.08
CA ALA A 662 -7.57 20.59 10.07
C ALA A 662 -8.29 20.41 8.73
N HIS A 663 -8.51 21.49 8.00
CA HIS A 663 -8.98 21.44 6.63
C HIS A 663 -8.24 22.45 5.76
N THR A 664 -7.96 22.06 4.53
CA THR A 664 -7.36 22.92 3.51
C THR A 664 -8.44 23.45 2.59
N ARG A 665 -8.34 24.71 2.16
CA ARG A 665 -9.28 25.24 1.17
C ARG A 665 -9.01 24.57 -0.19
N PRO A 666 -10.02 24.00 -0.88
CA PRO A 666 -9.82 23.51 -2.24
C PRO A 666 -9.50 24.68 -3.17
N SER A 667 -8.50 24.51 -4.05
CA SER A 667 -8.11 25.54 -5.01
C SER A 667 -9.32 25.94 -5.87
N PRO A 668 -9.64 27.24 -5.97
CA PRO A 668 -10.72 27.68 -6.83
C PRO A 668 -10.33 27.46 -8.29
N GLY A 669 -10.98 26.51 -8.97
CA GLY A 669 -10.99 26.49 -10.42
C GLY A 669 -11.60 27.80 -10.95
N ASP A 670 -10.92 28.40 -11.92
CA ASP A 670 -11.32 29.56 -12.73
C ASP A 670 -12.51 30.39 -12.19
N SER A 671 -12.23 31.27 -11.25
CA SER A 671 -12.97 32.53 -11.17
C SER A 671 -12.02 33.63 -10.76
N THR A 672 -11.99 34.67 -11.58
CA THR A 672 -11.16 35.87 -11.42
C THR A 672 -11.20 36.39 -9.98
N PRO A 673 -10.06 36.87 -9.44
CA PRO A 673 -10.03 37.37 -8.08
C PRO A 673 -10.95 38.60 -7.98
N ARG A 674 -12.08 38.44 -7.29
CA ARG A 674 -12.93 39.57 -6.89
C ARG A 674 -12.09 40.45 -5.96
N THR A 675 -11.69 41.62 -6.46
CA THR A 675 -11.00 42.68 -5.73
C THR A 675 -11.75 42.96 -4.42
N GLY A 676 -11.11 42.70 -3.28
CA GLY A 676 -11.62 43.07 -1.95
C GLY A 676 -11.73 41.95 -0.92
N GLN A 677 -11.44 40.68 -1.23
CA GLN A 677 -11.36 39.64 -0.19
C GLN A 677 -10.01 39.69 0.54
N THR A 678 -10.05 39.91 1.85
CA THR A 678 -8.93 39.67 2.78
C THR A 678 -8.38 38.26 2.53
N ARG A 679 -7.06 38.13 2.36
CA ARG A 679 -6.40 36.81 2.27
C ARG A 679 -6.72 36.02 3.55
N LEU A 680 -7.68 35.12 3.47
CA LEU A 680 -7.93 34.11 4.51
C LEU A 680 -6.81 33.08 4.43
N ALA A 681 -6.49 32.44 5.56
CA ALA A 681 -5.49 31.38 5.61
C ALA A 681 -5.87 30.20 4.70
N ASP A 682 -4.90 29.59 4.04
CA ASP A 682 -5.13 28.44 3.15
C ASP A 682 -5.44 27.13 3.92
N ILE A 683 -5.04 27.09 5.19
CA ILE A 683 -5.27 26.00 6.13
C ILE A 683 -5.99 26.55 7.36
N HIS A 684 -7.09 25.91 7.73
CA HIS A 684 -7.81 26.20 8.97
C HIS A 684 -7.70 24.99 9.89
N ALA A 685 -7.34 25.23 11.15
CA ALA A 685 -7.27 24.19 12.17
C ALA A 685 -8.03 24.62 13.43
N VAL A 686 -8.72 23.67 14.05
CA VAL A 686 -9.37 23.81 15.36
C VAL A 686 -8.72 22.80 16.29
N ALA A 687 -8.12 23.28 17.36
CA ALA A 687 -7.57 22.45 18.43
C ALA A 687 -8.54 22.43 19.62
N TYR A 688 -8.74 21.25 20.20
CA TYR A 688 -9.54 21.04 21.40
C TYR A 688 -8.73 20.30 22.44
N VAL A 689 -8.79 20.83 23.67
CA VAL A 689 -8.19 20.25 24.87
C VAL A 689 -9.28 20.15 25.92
N SER A 690 -9.51 18.96 26.46
CA SER A 690 -10.56 18.72 27.45
C SER A 690 -10.15 19.08 28.88
N ASN A 691 -8.84 19.19 29.15
CA ASN A 691 -8.26 19.37 30.49
C ASN A 691 -7.63 20.75 30.63
N LEU A 692 -7.52 21.25 31.87
CA LEU A 692 -6.70 22.43 32.16
C LEU A 692 -5.22 22.10 31.92
N ILE A 693 -4.51 22.99 31.23
CA ILE A 693 -3.07 22.87 31.00
C ILE A 693 -2.34 23.53 32.17
N SER A 694 -1.53 22.76 32.88
CA SER A 694 -0.67 23.23 33.97
C SER A 694 0.75 23.45 33.44
N VAL A 695 1.32 24.61 33.76
CA VAL A 695 2.70 24.98 33.40
C VAL A 695 3.36 25.54 34.64
N GLN A 696 4.45 24.92 35.08
CA GLN A 696 5.24 25.38 36.23
C GLN A 696 6.69 25.58 35.80
N LEU A 697 7.16 26.84 35.93
CA LEU A 697 8.48 27.25 35.45
C LEU A 697 9.32 27.87 36.57
N ASN A 698 10.57 27.44 36.68
CA ASN A 698 11.59 28.09 37.49
C ASN A 698 12.38 29.13 36.66
N HIS A 699 13.23 29.91 37.32
CA HIS A 699 14.01 30.98 36.69
C HIS A 699 14.86 30.49 35.49
N TYR A 700 15.53 29.33 35.62
CA TYR A 700 16.36 28.77 34.57
C TYR A 700 15.54 28.24 33.38
N GLN A 701 14.36 27.70 33.63
CA GLN A 701 13.42 27.26 32.58
C GLN A 701 12.86 28.46 31.80
N VAL A 702 12.57 29.58 32.47
CA VAL A 702 12.18 30.83 31.78
C VAL A 702 13.31 31.34 30.90
N LEU A 703 14.56 31.37 31.39
CA LEU A 703 15.72 31.74 30.58
C LEU A 703 15.92 30.80 29.38
N PHE A 704 15.71 29.50 29.57
CA PHE A 704 15.74 28.53 28.49
C PHE A 704 14.68 28.84 27.43
N LEU A 705 13.43 29.08 27.84
CA LEU A 705 12.33 29.39 26.92
C LEU A 705 12.56 30.70 26.16
N LEU A 706 13.16 31.71 26.81
CA LEU A 706 13.53 32.95 26.12
C LEU A 706 14.56 32.69 25.02
N ARG A 707 15.56 31.83 25.27
CA ARG A 707 16.52 31.44 24.23
C ARG A 707 15.88 30.58 23.14
N LEU A 708 14.99 29.66 23.51
CA LEU A 708 14.22 28.88 22.54
C LEU A 708 13.34 29.78 21.65
N ALA A 709 12.76 30.85 22.22
CA ALA A 709 12.00 31.82 21.44
C ALA A 709 12.89 32.56 20.43
N GLU A 710 14.17 32.82 20.76
CA GLU A 710 15.15 33.35 19.81
C GLU A 710 15.41 32.35 18.67
N ASP A 711 15.65 31.07 18.98
CA ASP A 711 15.84 30.00 17.98
C ASP A 711 14.60 29.83 17.09
N ILE A 712 13.39 29.89 17.66
CA ILE A 712 12.14 29.85 16.88
C ILE A 712 12.02 31.09 15.98
N SER A 713 12.42 32.27 16.46
CA SER A 713 12.41 33.49 15.66
C SER A 713 13.40 33.40 14.50
N GLU A 714 14.57 32.82 14.73
CA GLU A 714 15.56 32.51 13.71
C GLU A 714 15.02 31.52 12.68
N LEU A 715 14.43 30.41 13.14
CA LEU A 715 13.77 29.42 12.30
C LEU A 715 12.73 30.08 11.39
N VAL A 716 11.79 30.86 11.94
CA VAL A 716 10.75 31.56 11.17
C VAL A 716 11.36 32.51 10.14
N THR A 717 12.42 33.23 10.50
CA THR A 717 13.12 34.15 9.59
C THR A 717 13.69 33.38 8.40
N PHE A 718 14.46 32.32 8.65
CA PHE A 718 15.08 31.54 7.57
C PHE A 718 14.05 30.76 6.74
N LEU A 719 12.99 30.22 7.35
CA LEU A 719 11.87 29.62 6.61
C LEU A 719 11.24 30.62 5.63
N SER A 720 11.04 31.87 6.07
CA SER A 720 10.47 32.92 5.22
C SER A 720 11.39 33.30 4.06
N MET A 721 12.70 33.35 4.30
CA MET A 721 13.70 33.65 3.27
C MET A 721 13.86 32.50 2.27
N ASP A 722 13.88 31.24 2.74
CA ASP A 722 13.94 30.06 1.87
C ASP A 722 12.68 29.95 0.99
N ALA A 723 11.51 30.33 1.53
CA ALA A 723 10.26 30.38 0.77
C ALA A 723 10.21 31.53 -0.26
N GLN A 724 10.92 32.64 -0.04
CA GLN A 724 11.04 33.73 -1.02
C GLN A 724 12.04 33.42 -2.14
N LYS A 725 13.06 32.62 -1.85
CA LYS A 725 14.12 32.23 -2.79
C LYS A 725 13.64 31.20 -3.81
N ASN A 726 12.80 30.25 -3.39
CA ASN A 726 12.33 29.13 -4.20
C ASN A 726 11.02 29.45 -4.90
#